data_AF-A0A846UEZ6-F1
#
_entry.id   AF-A0A846UEZ6-F1
#
_cell.length_a   1.000
_cell.length_b   1.000
_cell.length_c   1.000
_cell.angle_alpha   90.00
_cell.angle_beta   90.00
_cell.angle_gamma   90.00
#
_symmetry.space_group_name_H-M   'P 1'
#
loop_
_entity.id
_entity.type
_entity.pdbx_description
1 polymer ?
#
loop_
_entity_poly.entity_id
_entity_poly.type
_entity_poly.pdbx_seq_one_letter_code
_entity_poly.pdbx_strand_id
1 'polypeptide(L)'
;MSFVYAVLGGLVGLALGGPAGGLVMLIVTPIVIWQIRKSKQADAAAPAEAPWPDMPDEAATATPPVPQASAPKAPDLAQRVAALEHEVSALRLQVQRLSVGTVAGGTEAVPQPIADRVLEIDLEPLLDPQAAQVAGQASRSATEPLVEPPAAPPAVTTFEPVVEPAAEPVAAAEPAAPPSWTEPSRANPPAPVAPPPPAEPPVPPRDRLPPFVARWIFGGNTIVKVGVLILFLGLAFLLRYVAERATLPVEFRYAGVALVGVVMLVLGWRLRERRDAAGGTGYGLILQGAGIGVFYLTALAALRLNALLPPGPAFAVMAAVAVLGAALAVLQNAPWLAYVSVAEGFLAPVLVSTGGGNHVALFSYLAVLDAGIFLMAWHKAWRPLNLIGAVGTFTLAGAWAQAHYTDALYASTQAFLLLFFVLFTAIGVLFARRALALGDDSAASDPLAQRARQALQQVGRVDSALVFGVPLAAFGLQYLMVRHTGFGPAWAALGFAFFYLLIGGGLLRSARSRYALLGEAHAIVGVIFGTLAIPLALEGSWTGATWAVEAAGMFWLGVRQHRLYTRAFALAVLAGAAVRLAASLSLDLRPGTPLIDGSLIGVLLLLGSVLAMWRVHHRHPVVQRAAWEQGNDIALPWLAAVAAALPGWMLLAPLWASVATALLALVLAALSHRFALRVLAACAGALHLAALAGLAGSLHLDPENAPRDGWPGLAAALLVGGSLLATAWLELRAQLRALDERDALPRWSLASGAALLAGLAVVALGLLCVLPPERAALVWPWLGVGALWLGLRIAHPALALGWLLLQVGAAIATLAFGPDLLADVPFGGLGLGLPLSLALTGLLAGDALQRAARPASNPALAWTRQAVVQWGIVGWSLAWWGLMLVPQVLHLLRQAEALHGWPAAMVGCVVASSLLATMLAAWRDWRVLGQATAPTLPALVLVALVMAALDVTPSAHLGWLAWPVALLWHGLLLRRQAGWFGGWPLQALHVLGLWLFVGLASTELALHLADASAPGSAWRVLGWVPVIAATVFALTRPAVLRRWPVADFRDAYLVAGAAPLALGLLLWVWAANAHDGTAAPLPYLPLLNPLEIGLCLALLVLALWLRALPQAVRDQVPPAVVRGVLGLSAFAVYTGLVLRLVHHAAGVPWDEASLFESTLTQAMLSVAWSLVGVGLMLLGHRRAMRTVWIAGAGLLGVVVLKLFFVELADQGGLYRIVSFIVVGVLLLVVGYFAPVPPRRAAAVAEGEVTA
;
A
#
# COMPACT_ATOMS: atom_id res chain seq x y z
N MET A 1 -30.75 -46.80 5.97
CA MET A 1 -30.71 -45.56 6.80
C MET A 1 -31.23 -45.76 8.22
N SER A 2 -32.45 -46.27 8.46
CA SER A 2 -33.01 -46.40 9.82
C SER A 2 -32.08 -47.12 10.82
N PHE A 3 -31.40 -48.20 10.38
CA PHE A 3 -30.40 -48.90 11.18
C PHE A 3 -29.21 -48.01 11.58
N VAL A 4 -28.69 -47.20 10.66
CA VAL A 4 -27.59 -46.25 10.92
C VAL A 4 -28.01 -45.19 11.93
N TYR A 5 -29.24 -44.68 11.85
CA TYR A 5 -29.76 -43.70 12.82
C TYR A 5 -30.03 -44.34 14.20
N ALA A 6 -30.47 -45.60 14.27
CA ALA A 6 -30.62 -46.31 15.54
C ALA A 6 -29.26 -46.59 16.20
N VAL A 7 -28.23 -46.95 15.42
CA VAL A 7 -26.86 -47.11 15.91
C VAL A 7 -26.27 -45.75 16.34
N LEU A 8 -26.48 -44.67 15.57
CA LEU A 8 -26.05 -43.32 15.98
C LEU A 8 -26.74 -42.88 17.27
N GLY A 9 -28.06 -43.09 17.39
CA GLY A 9 -28.83 -42.80 18.60
C GLY A 9 -28.34 -43.62 19.80
N GLY A 10 -28.04 -44.90 19.61
CA GLY A 10 -27.45 -45.76 20.64
C GLY A 10 -26.06 -45.31 21.09
N LEU A 11 -25.19 -44.88 20.16
CA LEU A 11 -23.86 -44.34 20.46
C LEU A 11 -23.94 -42.99 21.19
N VAL A 12 -24.86 -42.10 20.78
CA VAL A 12 -25.12 -40.82 21.47
C VAL A 12 -25.70 -41.06 22.87
N GLY A 13 -26.62 -42.01 23.02
CA GLY A 13 -27.14 -42.40 24.33
C GLY A 13 -26.08 -43.03 25.24
N LEU A 14 -25.17 -43.83 24.69
CA LEU A 14 -24.00 -44.37 25.40
C LEU A 14 -23.07 -43.27 25.90
N ALA A 15 -22.81 -42.26 25.05
CA ALA A 15 -21.98 -41.10 25.39
C ALA A 15 -22.62 -40.18 26.44
N LEU A 16 -23.96 -40.08 26.47
CA LEU A 16 -24.69 -39.16 27.37
C LEU A 16 -25.17 -39.80 28.68
N GLY A 17 -25.32 -41.13 28.75
CA GLY A 17 -25.93 -41.80 29.91
C GLY A 17 -25.52 -43.25 30.10
N GLY A 18 -24.37 -43.67 29.56
CA GLY A 18 -23.89 -45.05 29.67
C GLY A 18 -24.81 -46.07 28.98
N PRO A 19 -24.70 -47.37 29.29
CA PRO A 19 -25.44 -48.42 28.58
C PRO A 19 -26.97 -48.26 28.68
N ALA A 20 -27.49 -47.69 29.78
CA ALA A 20 -28.91 -47.39 29.94
C ALA A 20 -29.37 -46.26 28.99
N GLY A 21 -28.62 -45.16 28.90
CA GLY A 21 -28.90 -44.07 27.96
C GLY A 21 -28.84 -44.54 26.49
N GLY A 22 -27.87 -45.41 26.17
CA GLY A 22 -27.74 -46.03 24.86
C GLY A 22 -28.95 -46.87 24.49
N LEU A 23 -29.42 -47.71 25.42
CA LEU A 23 -30.57 -48.59 25.21
C LEU A 23 -31.87 -47.79 25.05
N VAL A 24 -32.06 -46.72 25.83
CA VAL A 24 -33.20 -45.79 25.68
C VAL A 24 -33.19 -45.10 24.31
N MET A 25 -32.07 -44.50 23.90
CA MET A 25 -32.02 -43.77 22.62
C MET A 25 -32.09 -44.69 21.39
N LEU A 26 -31.60 -45.94 21.52
CA LEU A 26 -31.73 -46.97 20.48
C LEU A 26 -33.18 -47.46 20.30
N ILE A 27 -34.05 -47.30 21.31
CA ILE A 27 -35.50 -47.55 21.23
C ILE A 27 -36.28 -46.30 20.78
N VAL A 28 -35.96 -45.12 21.32
CA VAL A 28 -36.68 -43.86 21.03
C VAL A 28 -36.45 -43.40 19.59
N THR A 29 -35.23 -43.51 19.06
CA THR A 29 -34.90 -43.02 17.71
C THR A 29 -35.72 -43.72 16.60
N PRO A 30 -35.89 -45.05 16.59
CA PRO A 30 -36.84 -45.73 15.70
C PRO A 30 -38.29 -45.25 15.82
N ILE A 31 -38.79 -45.00 17.04
CA ILE A 31 -40.18 -44.59 17.29
C ILE A 31 -40.45 -43.20 16.71
N VAL A 32 -39.54 -42.24 16.94
CA VAL A 32 -39.64 -40.88 16.38
C VAL A 32 -39.58 -40.91 14.84
N ILE A 33 -38.68 -41.71 14.26
CA ILE A 33 -38.60 -41.88 12.80
C ILE A 33 -39.87 -42.54 12.23
N TRP A 34 -40.47 -43.48 12.95
CA TRP A 34 -41.75 -44.09 12.58
C TRP A 34 -42.91 -43.07 12.63
N GLN A 35 -42.98 -42.22 13.66
CA GLN A 35 -43.96 -41.13 13.75
C GLN A 35 -43.83 -40.12 12.59
N ILE A 36 -42.61 -39.71 12.24
CA ILE A 36 -42.33 -38.80 11.11
C ILE A 36 -42.67 -39.45 9.74
N ARG A 37 -42.60 -40.77 9.64
CA ARG A 37 -43.09 -41.50 8.45
C ARG A 37 -44.61 -41.61 8.44
N LYS A 38 -45.24 -41.83 9.60
CA LYS A 38 -46.69 -41.94 9.75
C LYS A 38 -47.40 -40.63 9.41
N SER A 39 -46.87 -39.46 9.79
CA SER A 39 -47.44 -38.17 9.38
C SER A 39 -47.41 -38.00 7.86
N LYS A 40 -46.27 -38.29 7.23
CA LYS A 40 -46.15 -38.26 5.75
C LYS A 40 -47.06 -39.25 5.02
N GLN A 41 -47.43 -40.37 5.64
CA GLN A 41 -48.40 -41.30 5.06
C GLN A 41 -49.85 -40.85 5.28
N ALA A 42 -50.14 -40.06 6.32
CA ALA A 42 -51.43 -39.41 6.49
C ALA A 42 -51.63 -38.27 5.46
N ASP A 43 -50.60 -37.45 5.23
CA ASP A 43 -50.62 -36.40 4.20
C ASP A 43 -50.81 -36.98 2.78
N ALA A 44 -50.28 -38.17 2.52
CA ALA A 44 -50.40 -38.88 1.24
C ALA A 44 -51.72 -39.68 1.08
N ALA A 45 -52.58 -39.72 2.10
CA ALA A 45 -53.83 -40.47 2.10
C ALA A 45 -55.09 -39.59 2.03
N ALA A 46 -54.93 -38.26 1.89
CA ALA A 46 -56.03 -37.37 1.58
C ALA A 46 -56.57 -37.67 0.16
N PRO A 47 -57.90 -37.81 -0.03
CA PRO A 47 -58.46 -38.15 -1.33
C PRO A 47 -58.30 -36.98 -2.31
N ALA A 48 -57.87 -37.29 -3.54
CA ALA A 48 -57.84 -36.31 -4.63
C ALA A 48 -59.26 -35.90 -5.02
N GLU A 49 -59.47 -34.60 -5.26
CA GLU A 49 -60.75 -34.06 -5.73
C GLU A 49 -61.13 -34.66 -7.10
N ALA A 50 -62.40 -35.02 -7.26
CA ALA A 50 -62.90 -35.63 -8.49
C ALA A 50 -63.05 -34.59 -9.62
N PRO A 51 -62.88 -34.98 -10.90
CA PRO A 51 -63.20 -34.12 -12.02
C PRO A 51 -64.70 -33.77 -12.05
N TRP A 52 -65.02 -32.53 -12.43
CA TRP A 52 -66.40 -32.08 -12.62
C TRP A 52 -67.06 -32.79 -13.83
N PRO A 53 -68.38 -33.03 -13.80
CA PRO A 53 -69.10 -33.69 -14.89
C PRO A 53 -69.39 -32.72 -16.06
N ASP A 54 -69.33 -33.26 -17.28
CA ASP A 54 -69.73 -32.55 -18.49
C ASP A 54 -71.23 -32.19 -18.51
N MET A 55 -71.57 -31.04 -19.07
CA MET A 55 -72.93 -30.59 -19.37
C MET A 55 -73.12 -30.41 -20.88
N PRO A 56 -74.32 -30.61 -21.45
CA PRO A 56 -74.49 -30.83 -22.89
C PRO A 56 -74.50 -29.53 -23.73
N ASP A 57 -74.04 -29.65 -24.98
CA ASP A 57 -74.29 -28.67 -26.04
C ASP A 57 -75.78 -28.69 -26.46
N GLU A 58 -76.45 -27.53 -26.42
CA GLU A 58 -77.61 -27.26 -27.26
C GLU A 58 -77.71 -25.75 -27.59
N ALA A 59 -78.25 -25.42 -28.77
CA ALA A 59 -77.79 -24.25 -29.52
C ALA A 59 -78.89 -23.25 -29.95
N ALA A 60 -78.40 -22.06 -30.33
CA ALA A 60 -78.85 -21.21 -31.44
C ALA A 60 -79.93 -20.11 -31.22
N THR A 61 -79.59 -18.92 -31.77
CA THR A 61 -80.45 -17.82 -32.29
C THR A 61 -81.23 -16.91 -31.31
N ALA A 62 -81.34 -15.58 -31.51
CA ALA A 62 -80.64 -14.63 -32.40
C ALA A 62 -80.89 -13.14 -32.01
N THR A 63 -80.13 -12.21 -32.65
CA THR A 63 -80.27 -10.72 -32.73
C THR A 63 -79.70 -9.85 -31.60
N PRO A 64 -79.25 -8.59 -31.87
CA PRO A 64 -78.65 -8.00 -33.09
C PRO A 64 -77.20 -7.47 -32.84
N PRO A 65 -76.45 -6.98 -33.85
CA PRO A 65 -75.01 -6.68 -33.67
C PRO A 65 -74.72 -5.34 -32.99
N VAL A 66 -73.80 -5.37 -32.02
CA VAL A 66 -73.16 -4.19 -31.39
C VAL A 66 -71.65 -4.29 -31.62
N PRO A 67 -70.92 -3.19 -31.92
CA PRO A 67 -69.54 -3.28 -32.39
C PRO A 67 -68.58 -3.86 -31.34
N GLN A 68 -67.62 -4.67 -31.79
CA GLN A 68 -66.48 -5.10 -30.98
C GLN A 68 -65.56 -3.92 -30.64
N ALA A 69 -65.91 -3.15 -29.61
CA ALA A 69 -64.95 -2.31 -28.90
C ALA A 69 -64.20 -3.20 -27.91
N SER A 70 -62.98 -3.60 -28.28
CA SER A 70 -62.11 -4.44 -27.47
C SER A 70 -61.93 -3.86 -26.07
N ALA A 71 -62.37 -4.59 -25.03
CA ALA A 71 -61.82 -4.42 -23.70
C ALA A 71 -60.28 -4.52 -23.82
N PRO A 72 -59.51 -3.57 -23.24
CA PRO A 72 -58.07 -3.55 -23.46
C PRO A 72 -57.49 -4.83 -22.89
N LYS A 73 -56.86 -5.64 -23.76
CA LYS A 73 -55.94 -6.70 -23.33
C LYS A 73 -55.05 -6.09 -22.25
N ALA A 74 -54.92 -6.78 -21.11
CA ALA A 74 -53.89 -6.43 -20.15
C ALA A 74 -52.57 -6.31 -20.93
N PRO A 75 -51.90 -5.13 -20.90
CA PRO A 75 -50.79 -4.88 -21.81
C PRO A 75 -49.74 -5.94 -21.54
N ASP A 76 -49.47 -6.73 -22.58
CA ASP A 76 -48.50 -7.82 -22.57
C ASP A 76 -47.24 -7.32 -21.87
N LEU A 77 -46.73 -8.06 -20.88
CA LEU A 77 -45.59 -7.61 -20.11
C LEU A 77 -44.39 -7.37 -21.04
N ALA A 78 -44.29 -8.09 -22.17
CA ALA A 78 -43.30 -7.82 -23.20
C ALA A 78 -43.60 -6.53 -23.99
N GLN A 79 -44.87 -6.17 -24.27
CA GLN A 79 -45.20 -4.84 -24.82
C GLN A 79 -45.02 -3.70 -23.82
N ARG A 80 -45.25 -3.93 -22.52
CA ARG A 80 -45.07 -2.93 -21.47
C ARG A 80 -43.60 -2.74 -21.11
N VAL A 81 -42.81 -3.82 -21.14
CA VAL A 81 -41.34 -3.77 -21.06
C VAL A 81 -40.77 -3.20 -22.34
N ALA A 82 -41.25 -3.56 -23.53
CA ALA A 82 -40.81 -2.93 -24.78
C ALA A 82 -41.21 -1.44 -24.85
N ALA A 83 -42.37 -1.04 -24.32
CA ALA A 83 -42.77 0.36 -24.21
C ALA A 83 -41.95 1.10 -23.14
N LEU A 84 -41.63 0.47 -22.00
CA LEU A 84 -40.71 1.02 -21.00
C LEU A 84 -39.26 1.02 -21.47
N GLU A 85 -38.84 0.10 -22.34
CA GLU A 85 -37.53 0.07 -22.99
C GLU A 85 -37.49 1.06 -24.15
N HIS A 86 -38.62 1.33 -24.81
CA HIS A 86 -38.76 2.41 -25.79
C HIS A 86 -38.84 3.78 -25.08
N GLU A 87 -39.48 3.90 -23.93
CA GLU A 87 -39.46 5.09 -23.08
C GLU A 87 -38.10 5.27 -22.41
N VAL A 88 -37.43 4.22 -21.94
CA VAL A 88 -36.07 4.30 -21.35
C VAL A 88 -35.01 4.45 -22.44
N SER A 89 -35.20 3.95 -23.66
CA SER A 89 -34.31 4.24 -24.79
C SER A 89 -34.62 5.61 -25.40
N ALA A 90 -35.86 6.09 -25.38
CA ALA A 90 -36.22 7.48 -25.71
C ALA A 90 -35.72 8.45 -24.65
N LEU A 91 -35.82 8.14 -23.36
CA LEU A 91 -35.23 8.89 -22.24
C LEU A 91 -33.71 8.78 -22.24
N ARG A 92 -33.11 7.65 -22.66
CA ARG A 92 -31.65 7.57 -22.90
C ARG A 92 -31.24 8.30 -24.16
N LEU A 93 -32.08 8.39 -25.20
CA LEU A 93 -31.88 9.25 -26.37
C LEU A 93 -32.15 10.71 -26.07
N GLN A 94 -32.98 11.02 -25.08
CA GLN A 94 -33.30 12.38 -24.64
C GLN A 94 -32.24 12.85 -23.63
N VAL A 95 -31.74 11.98 -22.76
CA VAL A 95 -30.54 12.18 -21.94
C VAL A 95 -29.28 12.17 -22.80
N GLN A 96 -29.19 11.37 -23.88
CA GLN A 96 -28.13 11.53 -24.89
C GLN A 96 -28.29 12.82 -25.67
N ARG A 97 -29.50 13.25 -26.06
CA ARG A 97 -29.69 14.56 -26.72
C ARG A 97 -29.44 15.72 -25.76
N LEU A 98 -29.67 15.57 -24.46
CA LEU A 98 -29.33 16.53 -23.40
C LEU A 98 -27.84 16.48 -23.02
N SER A 99 -27.12 15.37 -23.29
CA SER A 99 -25.66 15.27 -23.10
C SER A 99 -24.84 15.55 -24.37
N VAL A 100 -25.46 15.46 -25.55
CA VAL A 100 -24.90 15.76 -26.88
C VAL A 100 -25.33 17.17 -27.36
N GLY A 101 -26.36 17.76 -26.75
CA GLY A 101 -26.76 19.16 -26.91
C GLY A 101 -27.18 19.73 -25.54
N THR A 102 -26.43 20.61 -24.89
CA THR A 102 -25.31 21.46 -25.34
C THR A 102 -24.12 21.31 -24.37
N VAL A 103 -22.87 21.20 -24.85
CA VAL A 103 -22.20 22.29 -25.55
C VAL A 103 -21.56 21.83 -26.86
N ALA A 104 -22.02 22.42 -27.98
CA ALA A 104 -21.15 22.68 -29.12
C ALA A 104 -20.32 23.94 -28.77
N GLY A 105 -19.03 23.86 -28.45
CA GLY A 105 -18.24 22.66 -28.14
C GLY A 105 -17.73 22.65 -26.69
N GLY A 106 -17.16 21.52 -26.26
CA GLY A 106 -16.11 21.52 -25.23
C GLY A 106 -16.37 20.75 -23.93
N THR A 107 -17.00 19.58 -23.98
CA THR A 107 -16.95 18.60 -22.90
C THR A 107 -15.81 17.61 -23.08
N GLU A 108 -15.07 17.35 -22.00
CA GLU A 108 -14.67 15.98 -21.67
C GLU A 108 -14.77 15.83 -20.14
N ALA A 109 -15.35 14.73 -19.70
CA ALA A 109 -15.51 14.42 -18.28
C ALA A 109 -14.45 13.40 -17.85
N VAL A 110 -14.21 13.29 -16.54
CA VAL A 110 -14.43 12.06 -15.75
C VAL A 110 -14.14 12.37 -14.27
N PRO A 111 -15.11 12.12 -13.35
CA PRO A 111 -14.86 12.04 -11.91
C PRO A 111 -14.50 10.62 -11.46
N GLN A 112 -13.93 10.54 -10.25
CA GLN A 112 -13.26 9.38 -9.63
C GLN A 112 -14.18 8.20 -9.25
N PRO A 113 -13.61 7.01 -8.98
CA PRO A 113 -14.13 6.09 -7.98
C PRO A 113 -13.55 6.42 -6.59
N ILE A 114 -14.41 6.81 -5.64
CA ILE A 114 -14.10 6.75 -4.21
C ILE A 114 -14.75 5.49 -3.65
N ALA A 115 -13.93 4.61 -3.09
CA ALA A 115 -14.28 3.63 -2.07
C ALA A 115 -13.42 3.97 -0.82
N ASP A 116 -13.80 3.68 0.42
CA ASP A 116 -15.09 3.20 0.93
C ASP A 116 -15.24 3.73 2.37
N ARG A 117 -16.45 3.70 2.95
CA ARG A 117 -16.62 3.91 4.40
C ARG A 117 -16.67 2.58 5.12
N VAL A 118 -15.86 2.41 6.16
CA VAL A 118 -16.26 1.63 7.34
C VAL A 118 -16.07 2.51 8.58
N LEU A 119 -17.09 2.47 9.44
CA LEU A 119 -17.13 3.04 10.77
C LEU A 119 -17.02 1.88 11.76
N GLU A 120 -16.09 1.97 12.71
CA GLU A 120 -16.07 1.24 13.97
C GLU A 120 -15.62 2.30 14.99
N ILE A 121 -16.52 2.90 15.80
CA ILE A 121 -17.02 2.37 17.08
C ILE A 121 -15.79 1.99 17.96
N ASP A 122 -15.47 2.63 19.09
CA ASP A 122 -16.35 3.33 20.04
C ASP A 122 -15.63 4.33 20.99
N LEU A 123 -16.45 5.15 21.67
CA LEU A 123 -16.32 5.66 23.05
C LEU A 123 -14.95 6.07 23.63
N GLU A 124 -14.74 7.38 23.72
CA GLU A 124 -14.40 8.02 25.00
C GLU A 124 -15.67 7.95 25.91
N PRO A 125 -15.57 7.84 27.25
CA PRO A 125 -15.58 9.09 28.01
C PRO A 125 -14.82 9.09 29.37
N LEU A 126 -14.30 10.29 29.72
CA LEU A 126 -14.48 11.02 31.00
C LEU A 126 -14.27 10.28 32.35
N LEU A 127 -13.72 10.87 33.42
CA LEU A 127 -13.13 12.19 33.70
C LEU A 127 -12.42 12.09 35.08
N ASP A 128 -11.41 12.92 35.30
CA ASP A 128 -10.94 13.27 36.66
C ASP A 128 -12.09 13.96 37.45
N PRO A 129 -12.16 13.82 38.78
CA PRO A 129 -11.68 14.96 39.55
C PRO A 129 -10.98 14.65 40.89
N GLN A 130 -9.96 15.45 41.16
CA GLN A 130 -9.21 15.54 42.41
C GLN A 130 -10.07 15.98 43.61
N ALA A 131 -9.82 15.41 44.80
CA ALA A 131 -9.63 16.18 46.04
C ALA A 131 -9.07 15.36 47.23
N ALA A 132 -8.04 15.91 47.87
CA ALA A 132 -7.74 15.88 49.31
C ALA A 132 -7.46 14.56 50.08
N GLN A 133 -6.15 14.29 50.26
CA GLN A 133 -5.41 14.43 51.54
C GLN A 133 -5.65 13.47 52.76
N VAL A 134 -4.51 13.16 53.41
CA VAL A 134 -4.31 12.67 54.80
C VAL A 134 -4.28 11.15 55.07
N ALA A 135 -3.09 10.69 55.52
CA ALA A 135 -2.76 9.46 56.28
C ALA A 135 -3.16 8.08 55.71
N GLY A 136 -2.35 7.02 55.82
CA GLY A 136 -1.06 6.88 56.49
C GLY A 136 -1.00 5.55 57.25
N GLN A 137 0.14 4.84 57.18
CA GLN A 137 0.44 3.58 57.89
C GLN A 137 -0.36 2.35 57.40
N ALA A 138 0.17 1.13 57.33
CA ALA A 138 1.53 0.66 57.63
C ALA A 138 1.93 -0.51 56.70
N SER A 139 3.20 -0.55 56.29
CA SER A 139 3.85 -1.81 55.90
C SER A 139 4.33 -2.56 57.14
N ARG A 140 4.13 -3.88 57.17
CA ARG A 140 5.03 -4.84 57.84
C ARG A 140 5.20 -6.01 56.87
N SER A 141 6.36 -6.29 56.28
CA SER A 141 7.71 -6.54 56.85
C SER A 141 7.88 -7.97 57.37
N ALA A 142 8.75 -8.71 56.68
CA ALA A 142 9.53 -9.88 57.10
C ALA A 142 10.27 -10.39 55.83
N THR A 143 11.59 -10.61 55.73
CA THR A 143 12.76 -10.49 56.63
C THR A 143 13.98 -10.38 55.67
N GLU A 144 14.87 -9.37 55.68
CA GLU A 144 16.07 -9.20 56.55
C GLU A 144 17.16 -10.30 56.38
N PRO A 145 18.45 -10.09 56.79
CA PRO A 145 19.31 -8.89 56.71
C PRO A 145 20.78 -9.21 56.25
N LEU A 146 21.68 -8.20 56.16
CA LEU A 146 22.91 -8.03 57.01
C LEU A 146 24.06 -7.16 56.42
N VAL A 147 24.52 -6.20 57.26
CA VAL A 147 25.91 -5.69 57.46
C VAL A 147 26.54 -4.62 56.51
N GLU A 148 26.54 -3.40 57.05
CA GLU A 148 27.54 -2.28 57.15
C GLU A 148 28.68 -1.96 56.14
N PRO A 149 29.09 -0.66 56.05
CA PRO A 149 30.19 -0.10 55.20
C PRO A 149 31.51 0.12 56.02
N PRO A 150 32.68 0.61 55.49
CA PRO A 150 32.88 2.03 55.08
C PRO A 150 34.06 2.39 54.08
N ALA A 151 34.21 3.69 53.80
CA ALA A 151 35.47 4.47 53.59
C ALA A 151 36.37 4.38 52.31
N ALA A 152 36.42 5.53 51.59
CA ALA A 152 37.63 6.31 51.19
C ALA A 152 38.58 5.85 50.02
N PRO A 153 39.38 6.78 49.40
CA PRO A 153 39.90 6.72 48.01
C PRO A 153 41.46 6.44 47.94
N PRO A 154 42.24 6.62 46.83
CA PRO A 154 42.00 7.32 45.56
C PRO A 154 42.64 6.75 44.24
N ALA A 155 42.67 7.62 43.21
CA ALA A 155 43.52 7.65 42.01
C ALA A 155 43.11 6.84 40.76
N VAL A 156 42.61 7.57 39.74
CA VAL A 156 42.71 7.18 38.32
C VAL A 156 43.07 8.42 37.49
N THR A 157 44.11 8.31 36.66
CA THR A 157 44.55 9.34 35.71
C THR A 157 43.79 9.24 34.38
N THR A 158 43.23 10.37 33.98
CA THR A 158 42.84 10.81 32.62
C THR A 158 43.24 9.95 31.42
N PHE A 159 42.23 9.59 30.61
CA PHE A 159 42.27 9.68 29.15
C PHE A 159 40.90 10.19 28.66
N GLU A 160 40.89 11.21 27.79
CA GLU A 160 39.66 11.73 27.17
C GLU A 160 39.24 10.86 25.97
N PRO A 161 37.95 10.49 25.85
CA PRO A 161 37.33 10.17 24.58
C PRO A 161 36.65 11.40 23.98
N VAL A 162 36.89 11.64 22.69
CA VAL A 162 36.28 12.72 21.90
C VAL A 162 34.76 12.53 21.80
N VAL A 163 34.01 13.62 21.92
CA VAL A 163 32.55 13.65 21.77
C VAL A 163 32.16 13.51 20.30
N GLU A 164 31.42 12.45 19.99
CA GLU A 164 30.66 12.30 18.74
C GLU A 164 29.21 12.77 18.98
N PRO A 165 28.62 13.63 18.13
CA PRO A 165 27.30 14.22 18.40
C PRO A 165 26.15 13.22 18.19
N ALA A 166 25.19 13.24 19.11
CA ALA A 166 24.07 12.30 19.14
C ALA A 166 23.14 12.39 17.91
N ALA A 167 22.66 11.22 17.47
CA ALA A 167 21.58 11.11 16.49
C ALA A 167 20.21 11.46 17.12
N GLU A 168 19.35 12.13 16.36
CA GLU A 168 17.98 12.42 16.75
C GLU A 168 17.08 11.16 16.78
N PRO A 169 15.95 11.17 17.52
CA PRO A 169 15.11 9.98 17.68
C PRO A 169 14.39 9.59 16.40
N VAL A 170 14.50 8.32 16.02
CA VAL A 170 13.70 7.74 14.93
C VAL A 170 12.23 7.69 15.35
N ALA A 171 11.37 8.44 14.66
CA ALA A 171 9.92 8.35 14.82
C ALA A 171 9.44 6.93 14.47
N ALA A 172 8.60 6.35 15.34
CA ALA A 172 8.09 5.00 15.16
C ALA A 172 7.27 4.86 13.87
N ALA A 173 7.60 3.86 13.05
CA ALA A 173 6.80 3.50 11.89
C ALA A 173 5.54 2.74 12.34
N GLU A 174 4.39 3.20 11.85
CA GLU A 174 3.08 2.56 12.07
C GLU A 174 3.03 1.15 11.41
N PRO A 175 2.38 0.14 12.02
CA PRO A 175 2.30 -1.19 11.42
C PRO A 175 1.47 -1.19 10.13
N ALA A 176 2.05 -1.68 9.03
CA ALA A 176 1.34 -1.82 7.77
C ALA A 176 0.18 -2.84 7.90
N ALA A 177 -1.03 -2.43 7.52
CA ALA A 177 -2.21 -3.29 7.54
C ALA A 177 -2.07 -4.51 6.60
N PRO A 178 -2.61 -5.69 6.97
CA PRO A 178 -2.50 -6.90 6.16
C PRO A 178 -3.34 -6.81 4.87
N PRO A 179 -2.90 -7.43 3.76
CA PRO A 179 -3.58 -7.33 2.47
C PRO A 179 -4.94 -8.07 2.48
N SER A 180 -6.01 -7.34 2.19
CA SER A 180 -7.36 -7.88 2.04
C SER A 180 -7.54 -8.58 0.68
N TRP A 181 -7.79 -9.89 0.71
CA TRP A 181 -8.13 -10.65 -0.49
C TRP A 181 -9.60 -10.41 -0.88
N THR A 182 -9.83 -9.75 -2.01
CA THR A 182 -11.15 -9.68 -2.64
C THR A 182 -11.25 -10.72 -3.77
N GLU A 183 -12.35 -11.50 -3.80
CA GLU A 183 -12.56 -12.54 -4.81
C GLU A 183 -12.76 -11.96 -6.23
N PRO A 184 -12.29 -12.64 -7.29
CA PRO A 184 -12.52 -12.20 -8.66
C PRO A 184 -13.98 -12.43 -9.08
N SER A 185 -14.76 -11.34 -9.13
CA SER A 185 -16.12 -11.36 -9.67
C SER A 185 -16.14 -11.74 -11.16
N ARG A 186 -17.09 -12.60 -11.54
CA ARG A 186 -17.33 -12.97 -12.95
C ARG A 186 -18.01 -11.80 -13.67
N ALA A 187 -17.26 -11.14 -14.55
CA ALA A 187 -17.80 -10.22 -15.56
C ALA A 187 -17.46 -10.73 -16.98
N ASN A 188 -18.18 -10.18 -17.97
CA ASN A 188 -18.14 -10.56 -19.39
C ASN A 188 -16.73 -10.59 -20.01
N PRO A 189 -16.54 -11.28 -21.15
CA PRO A 189 -15.28 -11.21 -21.90
C PRO A 189 -14.91 -9.73 -22.14
N PRO A 190 -13.67 -9.32 -21.80
CA PRO A 190 -13.28 -7.94 -21.96
C PRO A 190 -13.30 -7.59 -23.45
N ALA A 191 -13.90 -6.45 -23.79
CA ALA A 191 -13.61 -5.78 -25.06
C ALA A 191 -12.09 -5.62 -25.18
N PRO A 192 -11.50 -5.62 -26.40
CA PRO A 192 -10.06 -5.67 -26.58
C PRO A 192 -9.37 -4.60 -25.73
N VAL A 193 -8.70 -5.04 -24.66
CA VAL A 193 -7.97 -4.13 -23.78
C VAL A 193 -6.84 -3.59 -24.64
N ALA A 194 -6.97 -2.33 -25.04
CA ALA A 194 -5.87 -1.60 -25.68
C ALA A 194 -4.63 -1.82 -24.80
N PRO A 195 -3.49 -2.22 -25.38
CA PRO A 195 -2.34 -2.65 -24.59
C PRO A 195 -2.03 -1.58 -23.54
N PRO A 196 -1.76 -1.97 -22.28
CA PRO A 196 -1.45 -1.00 -21.24
C PRO A 196 -0.35 -0.07 -21.77
N PRO A 197 -0.51 1.26 -21.64
CA PRO A 197 0.47 2.20 -22.18
C PRO A 197 1.85 1.77 -21.66
N PRO A 198 2.86 1.63 -22.55
CA PRO A 198 4.10 0.96 -22.22
C PRO A 198 4.67 1.61 -20.96
N ALA A 199 4.88 0.79 -19.92
CA ALA A 199 5.29 1.26 -18.60
C ALA A 199 6.43 2.27 -18.76
N GLU A 200 6.18 3.52 -18.34
CA GLU A 200 7.07 4.62 -18.69
C GLU A 200 8.50 4.27 -18.26
N PRO A 201 9.47 4.28 -19.19
CA PRO A 201 10.82 3.83 -18.88
C PRO A 201 11.35 4.65 -17.70
N PRO A 202 11.95 4.01 -16.69
CA PRO A 202 12.19 4.62 -15.39
C PRO A 202 12.88 5.96 -15.57
N VAL A 203 12.14 7.02 -15.22
CA VAL A 203 12.46 8.42 -15.51
C VAL A 203 13.94 8.65 -15.16
N PRO A 204 14.83 8.80 -16.16
CA PRO A 204 16.26 8.79 -15.92
C PRO A 204 16.61 9.98 -15.02
N PRO A 205 17.68 9.92 -14.20
CA PRO A 205 17.91 10.89 -13.12
C PRO A 205 17.91 12.36 -13.58
N ARG A 206 18.32 12.61 -14.83
CA ARG A 206 18.18 13.91 -15.50
C ARG A 206 16.76 14.50 -15.48
N ASP A 207 15.72 13.67 -15.63
CA ASP A 207 14.32 14.09 -15.78
C ASP A 207 13.57 14.09 -14.43
N ARG A 208 14.19 13.53 -13.37
CA ARG A 208 13.74 13.68 -11.96
C ARG A 208 14.22 14.99 -11.35
N LEU A 209 15.39 15.46 -11.78
CA LEU A 209 15.87 16.79 -11.45
C LEU A 209 14.93 17.83 -12.07
N PRO A 210 14.62 18.94 -11.38
CA PRO A 210 13.88 20.05 -11.98
C PRO A 210 14.50 20.42 -13.33
N PRO A 211 13.70 20.71 -14.37
CA PRO A 211 14.21 20.80 -15.74
C PRO A 211 15.26 21.90 -15.95
N PHE A 212 15.44 22.83 -15.01
CA PHE A 212 16.57 23.76 -14.99
C PHE A 212 17.89 23.06 -14.59
N VAL A 213 17.93 22.31 -13.48
CA VAL A 213 19.11 21.56 -13.01
C VAL A 213 19.51 20.48 -14.02
N ALA A 214 18.51 19.77 -14.57
CA ALA A 214 18.67 18.76 -15.61
C ALA A 214 19.50 19.28 -16.80
N ARG A 215 19.12 20.45 -17.33
CA ARG A 215 19.77 21.11 -18.46
C ARG A 215 21.12 21.72 -18.06
N TRP A 216 21.29 22.14 -16.80
CA TRP A 216 22.57 22.66 -16.30
C TRP A 216 23.65 21.57 -16.22
N ILE A 217 23.35 20.40 -15.64
CA ILE A 217 24.30 19.28 -15.56
C ILE A 217 24.49 18.64 -16.94
N PHE A 218 23.42 18.14 -17.54
CA PHE A 218 23.48 17.24 -18.71
C PHE A 218 23.33 17.93 -20.08
N GLY A 219 23.08 19.24 -20.13
CA GLY A 219 22.98 20.00 -21.38
C GLY A 219 24.33 20.48 -21.92
N GLY A 220 24.47 20.54 -23.25
CA GLY A 220 25.74 20.85 -23.92
C GLY A 220 26.75 19.70 -23.85
N ASN A 221 28.01 19.97 -24.22
CA ASN A 221 29.06 18.96 -24.22
C ASN A 221 29.60 18.70 -22.80
N THR A 222 29.07 17.68 -22.12
CA THR A 222 29.45 17.32 -20.74
C THR A 222 30.90 16.85 -20.61
N ILE A 223 31.43 16.18 -21.64
CA ILE A 223 32.83 15.72 -21.68
C ILE A 223 33.76 16.94 -21.63
N VAL A 224 33.42 18.01 -22.36
CA VAL A 224 34.15 19.29 -22.32
C VAL A 224 34.04 19.96 -20.96
N LYS A 225 32.88 19.94 -20.27
CA LYS A 225 32.77 20.49 -18.91
C LYS A 225 33.70 19.76 -17.92
N VAL A 226 33.73 18.43 -17.97
CA VAL A 226 34.63 17.61 -17.14
C VAL A 226 36.09 17.83 -17.53
N GLY A 227 36.40 17.93 -18.83
CA GLY A 227 37.73 18.29 -19.33
C GLY A 227 38.20 19.66 -18.85
N VAL A 228 37.33 20.68 -18.85
CA VAL A 228 37.62 22.02 -18.32
C VAL A 228 37.85 21.98 -16.80
N LEU A 229 37.10 21.17 -16.05
CA LEU A 229 37.30 21.01 -14.61
C LEU A 229 38.63 20.31 -14.28
N ILE A 230 38.95 19.20 -14.97
CA ILE A 230 40.23 18.49 -14.82
C ILE A 230 41.40 19.39 -15.24
N LEU A 231 41.24 20.16 -16.32
CA LEU A 231 42.22 21.14 -16.78
C LEU A 231 42.41 22.28 -15.77
N PHE A 232 41.33 22.78 -15.14
CA PHE A 232 41.41 23.79 -14.09
C PHE A 232 42.16 23.28 -12.86
N LEU A 233 41.93 22.02 -12.46
CA LEU A 233 42.69 21.39 -11.38
C LEU A 233 44.16 21.14 -11.76
N GLY A 234 44.43 20.68 -12.98
CA GLY A 234 45.78 20.56 -13.52
C GLY A 234 46.52 21.89 -13.57
N LEU A 235 45.80 22.99 -13.89
CA LEU A 235 46.34 24.35 -13.88
C LEU A 235 46.59 24.87 -12.46
N ALA A 236 45.75 24.51 -11.48
CA ALA A 236 45.98 24.84 -10.07
C ALA A 236 47.22 24.11 -9.52
N PHE A 237 47.37 22.81 -9.82
CA PHE A 237 48.59 22.07 -9.48
C PHE A 237 49.82 22.58 -10.23
N LEU A 238 49.69 23.01 -11.49
CA LEU A 238 50.76 23.66 -12.24
C LEU A 238 51.15 25.00 -11.60
N LEU A 239 50.20 25.84 -11.21
CA LEU A 239 50.46 27.11 -10.53
C LEU A 239 51.18 26.89 -9.20
N ARG A 240 50.78 25.86 -8.43
CA ARG A 240 51.47 25.48 -7.19
C ARG A 240 52.89 24.98 -7.46
N TYR A 241 53.07 24.08 -8.43
CA TYR A 241 54.38 23.56 -8.84
C TYR A 241 55.32 24.68 -9.32
N VAL A 242 54.82 25.62 -10.12
CA VAL A 242 55.56 26.81 -10.57
C VAL A 242 55.86 27.75 -9.39
N ALA A 243 54.93 27.93 -8.47
CA ALA A 243 55.16 28.76 -7.27
C ALA A 243 56.22 28.18 -6.32
N GLU A 244 56.37 26.85 -6.26
CA GLU A 244 57.35 26.14 -5.44
C GLU A 244 58.71 25.93 -6.14
N ARG A 245 58.75 25.87 -7.48
CA ARG A 245 59.97 25.54 -8.25
C ARG A 245 60.46 26.60 -9.24
N ALA A 246 59.77 27.74 -9.38
CA ALA A 246 60.18 28.82 -10.30
C ALA A 246 60.10 30.23 -9.67
N THR A 247 61.09 31.07 -9.97
CA THR A 247 61.34 32.39 -9.37
C THR A 247 60.60 33.54 -10.07
N LEU A 248 59.29 33.43 -10.24
CA LEU A 248 58.44 34.48 -10.85
C LEU A 248 57.78 35.39 -9.79
N PRO A 249 57.69 36.73 -9.98
CA PRO A 249 56.95 37.63 -9.08
C PRO A 249 55.44 37.33 -9.02
N VAL A 250 54.78 37.66 -7.91
CA VAL A 250 53.40 37.22 -7.62
C VAL A 250 52.36 37.86 -8.55
N GLU A 251 52.61 39.09 -8.96
CA GLU A 251 51.79 39.87 -9.90
C GLU A 251 51.70 39.17 -11.25
N PHE A 252 52.83 38.64 -11.76
CA PHE A 252 52.88 37.88 -13.01
C PHE A 252 52.20 36.51 -12.89
N ARG A 253 52.19 35.88 -11.71
CA ARG A 253 51.45 34.63 -11.47
C ARG A 253 49.94 34.85 -11.60
N TYR A 254 49.41 35.89 -10.95
CA TYR A 254 47.99 36.25 -11.05
C TYR A 254 47.63 36.81 -12.44
N ALA A 255 48.52 37.58 -13.08
CA ALA A 255 48.33 38.02 -14.46
C ALA A 255 48.29 36.84 -15.45
N GLY A 256 49.08 35.79 -15.23
CA GLY A 256 49.03 34.56 -16.05
C GLY A 256 47.70 33.82 -15.94
N VAL A 257 47.14 33.69 -14.73
CA VAL A 257 45.80 33.10 -14.53
C VAL A 257 44.70 33.99 -15.11
N ALA A 258 44.78 35.30 -14.91
CA ALA A 258 43.86 36.27 -15.52
C ALA A 258 43.93 36.22 -17.06
N LEU A 259 45.11 36.04 -17.65
CA LEU A 259 45.30 35.86 -19.09
C LEU A 259 44.63 34.58 -19.60
N VAL A 260 44.67 33.48 -18.85
CA VAL A 260 43.88 32.27 -19.18
C VAL A 260 42.38 32.60 -19.16
N GLY A 261 41.91 33.36 -18.17
CA GLY A 261 40.54 33.89 -18.13
C GLY A 261 40.17 34.73 -19.37
N VAL A 262 41.05 35.65 -19.79
CA VAL A 262 40.89 36.43 -21.04
C VAL A 262 40.83 35.51 -22.26
N VAL A 263 41.75 34.55 -22.38
CA VAL A 263 41.78 33.60 -23.50
C VAL A 263 40.50 32.78 -23.56
N MET A 264 39.95 32.36 -22.42
CA MET A 264 38.67 31.65 -22.34
C MET A 264 37.48 32.55 -22.76
N LEU A 265 37.42 33.81 -22.29
CA LEU A 265 36.41 34.78 -22.73
C LEU A 265 36.49 35.04 -24.25
N VAL A 266 37.70 35.29 -24.78
CA VAL A 266 37.93 35.62 -26.20
C VAL A 266 37.67 34.42 -27.12
N LEU A 267 38.16 33.23 -26.75
CA LEU A 267 37.91 32.00 -27.50
C LEU A 267 36.42 31.63 -27.45
N GLY A 268 35.76 31.85 -26.30
CA GLY A 268 34.31 31.65 -26.17
C GLY A 268 33.49 32.64 -26.99
N TRP A 269 33.91 33.91 -27.03
CA TRP A 269 33.34 34.96 -27.89
C TRP A 269 33.53 34.67 -29.39
N ARG A 270 34.67 34.12 -29.80
CA ARG A 270 34.94 33.68 -31.19
C ARG A 270 34.18 32.42 -31.59
N LEU A 271 33.93 31.50 -30.65
CA LEU A 271 33.22 30.24 -30.90
C LEU A 271 31.68 30.36 -30.82
N ARG A 272 31.14 31.54 -30.47
CA ARG A 272 29.67 31.76 -30.32
C ARG A 272 28.87 31.49 -31.60
N GLU A 273 29.47 31.70 -32.77
CA GLU A 273 28.81 31.66 -34.09
C GLU A 273 28.92 30.32 -34.80
N ARG A 274 29.81 29.41 -34.37
CA ARG A 274 30.02 28.10 -35.02
C ARG A 274 28.98 27.06 -34.55
N ARG A 275 27.74 27.20 -35.03
CA ARG A 275 26.62 26.32 -34.69
C ARG A 275 26.68 24.93 -35.34
N ASP A 276 27.29 24.79 -36.51
CA ASP A 276 27.06 23.64 -37.40
C ASP A 276 28.02 22.45 -37.22
N ALA A 277 29.08 22.63 -36.42
CA ALA A 277 29.94 21.51 -36.03
C ALA A 277 29.25 20.68 -34.93
N ALA A 278 29.20 19.35 -35.09
CA ALA A 278 28.45 18.42 -34.23
C ALA A 278 28.81 18.42 -32.71
N GLY A 279 29.83 19.16 -32.29
CA GLY A 279 30.21 19.39 -30.89
C GLY A 279 30.17 20.86 -30.42
N GLY A 280 29.74 21.82 -31.25
CA GLY A 280 29.90 23.26 -31.02
C GLY A 280 28.79 23.95 -30.22
N THR A 281 27.60 23.37 -30.11
CA THR A 281 26.43 24.03 -29.48
C THR A 281 26.64 24.31 -27.99
N GLY A 282 26.73 25.59 -27.64
CA GLY A 282 26.94 26.07 -26.27
C GLY A 282 28.40 26.05 -25.79
N TYR A 283 29.35 25.55 -26.59
CA TYR A 283 30.78 25.49 -26.24
C TYR A 283 31.33 26.87 -25.86
N GLY A 284 31.02 27.90 -26.65
CA GLY A 284 31.48 29.27 -26.39
C GLY A 284 30.92 29.89 -25.10
N LEU A 285 29.67 29.61 -24.75
CA LEU A 285 29.03 30.11 -23.52
C LEU A 285 29.59 29.44 -22.25
N ILE A 286 29.91 28.14 -22.32
CA ILE A 286 30.57 27.43 -21.22
C ILE A 286 31.97 28.03 -20.97
N LEU A 287 32.70 28.30 -22.05
CA LEU A 287 34.04 28.90 -21.96
C LEU A 287 34.01 30.35 -21.45
N GLN A 288 32.99 31.13 -21.84
CA GLN A 288 32.75 32.48 -21.29
C GLN A 288 32.39 32.47 -19.80
N GLY A 289 31.45 31.61 -19.38
CA GLY A 289 31.06 31.51 -17.97
C GLY A 289 32.23 31.10 -17.07
N ALA A 290 33.06 30.16 -17.53
CA ALA A 290 34.29 29.79 -16.86
C ALA A 290 35.29 30.97 -16.79
N GLY A 291 35.41 31.78 -17.85
CA GLY A 291 36.22 33.01 -17.83
C GLY A 291 35.75 34.04 -16.79
N ILE A 292 34.44 34.29 -16.66
CA ILE A 292 33.88 35.18 -15.61
C ILE A 292 34.20 34.63 -14.21
N GLY A 293 34.04 33.31 -14.01
CA GLY A 293 34.40 32.66 -12.75
C GLY A 293 35.90 32.79 -12.39
N VAL A 294 36.80 32.68 -13.38
CA VAL A 294 38.23 32.94 -13.19
C VAL A 294 38.49 34.36 -12.70
N PHE A 295 37.80 35.38 -13.27
CA PHE A 295 37.95 36.77 -12.81
C PHE A 295 37.45 36.99 -11.38
N TYR A 296 36.28 36.46 -11.03
CA TYR A 296 35.71 36.60 -9.68
C TYR A 296 36.61 35.93 -8.62
N LEU A 297 37.07 34.69 -8.87
CA LEU A 297 37.99 33.99 -7.99
C LEU A 297 39.35 34.68 -7.89
N THR A 298 39.84 35.28 -8.98
CA THR A 298 41.09 36.05 -8.98
C THR A 298 40.96 37.32 -8.11
N ALA A 299 39.85 38.05 -8.21
CA ALA A 299 39.58 39.22 -7.36
C ALA A 299 39.41 38.85 -5.88
N LEU A 300 38.72 37.75 -5.58
CA LEU A 300 38.54 37.26 -4.22
C LEU A 300 39.86 36.74 -3.61
N ALA A 301 40.69 36.04 -4.39
CA ALA A 301 42.02 35.60 -3.99
C ALA A 301 42.96 36.80 -3.74
N ALA A 302 42.87 37.85 -4.56
CA ALA A 302 43.60 39.09 -4.36
C ALA A 302 43.22 39.77 -3.04
N LEU A 303 41.91 39.84 -2.70
CA LEU A 303 41.44 40.39 -1.42
C LEU A 303 41.83 39.51 -0.21
N ARG A 304 41.58 38.20 -0.27
CA ARG A 304 41.59 37.32 0.93
C ARG A 304 42.87 36.50 1.12
N LEU A 305 43.61 36.15 0.07
CA LEU A 305 44.77 35.23 0.18
C LEU A 305 46.12 35.95 0.18
N ASN A 306 46.26 37.06 -0.55
CA ASN A 306 47.53 37.80 -0.65
C ASN A 306 47.40 39.31 -0.35
N ALA A 307 46.22 39.77 0.11
CA ALA A 307 45.93 41.15 0.49
C ALA A 307 46.32 42.23 -0.56
N LEU A 308 46.28 41.86 -1.84
CA LEU A 308 46.61 42.70 -3.00
C LEU A 308 45.55 43.80 -3.26
N LEU A 309 44.33 43.66 -2.73
CA LEU A 309 43.24 44.62 -2.90
C LEU A 309 42.55 44.95 -1.56
N PRO A 310 42.32 46.23 -1.21
CA PRO A 310 41.51 46.60 -0.04
C PRO A 310 40.00 46.34 -0.24
N PRO A 311 39.19 46.34 0.84
CA PRO A 311 37.76 45.98 0.76
C PRO A 311 36.92 46.87 -0.17
N GLY A 312 37.14 48.19 -0.20
CA GLY A 312 36.41 49.12 -1.06
C GLY A 312 36.65 48.86 -2.56
N PRO A 313 37.91 48.85 -3.03
CA PRO A 313 38.26 48.44 -4.39
C PRO A 313 37.80 47.03 -4.76
N ALA A 314 37.92 46.05 -3.84
CA ALA A 314 37.45 44.70 -4.11
C ALA A 314 35.92 44.65 -4.28
N PHE A 315 35.15 45.34 -3.42
CA PHE A 315 33.70 45.49 -3.56
C PHE A 315 33.33 46.17 -4.88
N ALA A 316 34.06 47.21 -5.29
CA ALA A 316 33.85 47.89 -6.57
C ALA A 316 34.14 46.97 -7.79
N VAL A 317 35.21 46.17 -7.74
CA VAL A 317 35.52 45.18 -8.79
C VAL A 317 34.46 44.08 -8.85
N MET A 318 34.01 43.56 -7.69
CA MET A 318 32.95 42.54 -7.62
C MET A 318 31.61 43.09 -8.14
N ALA A 319 31.24 44.31 -7.77
CA ALA A 319 30.06 45.00 -8.30
C ALA A 319 30.18 45.25 -9.81
N ALA A 320 31.36 45.63 -10.31
CA ALA A 320 31.59 45.78 -11.75
C ALA A 320 31.49 44.45 -12.51
N VAL A 321 31.96 43.33 -11.93
CA VAL A 321 31.80 41.98 -12.50
C VAL A 321 30.34 41.55 -12.49
N ALA A 322 29.57 41.83 -11.42
CA ALA A 322 28.15 41.53 -11.35
C ALA A 322 27.32 42.38 -12.35
N VAL A 323 27.64 43.67 -12.51
CA VAL A 323 27.02 44.55 -13.52
C VAL A 323 27.40 44.11 -14.94
N LEU A 324 28.65 43.70 -15.18
CA LEU A 324 29.08 43.13 -16.46
C LEU A 324 28.35 41.81 -16.76
N GLY A 325 28.17 40.94 -15.76
CA GLY A 325 27.38 39.71 -15.85
C GLY A 325 25.92 39.99 -16.21
N ALA A 326 25.27 40.92 -15.50
CA ALA A 326 23.90 41.35 -15.77
C ALA A 326 23.75 42.04 -17.15
N ALA A 327 24.71 42.86 -17.56
CA ALA A 327 24.72 43.49 -18.88
C ALA A 327 24.87 42.44 -19.99
N LEU A 328 25.81 41.49 -19.86
CA LEU A 328 25.95 40.36 -20.78
C LEU A 328 24.70 39.47 -20.79
N ALA A 329 24.00 39.32 -19.67
CA ALA A 329 22.72 38.61 -19.57
C ALA A 329 21.63 39.27 -20.42
N VAL A 330 21.48 40.60 -20.31
CA VAL A 330 20.48 41.36 -21.07
C VAL A 330 20.84 41.41 -22.55
N LEU A 331 22.10 41.69 -22.90
CA LEU A 331 22.59 41.80 -24.27
C LEU A 331 22.52 40.48 -25.06
N GLN A 332 22.82 39.35 -24.40
CA GLN A 332 22.77 38.02 -25.03
C GLN A 332 21.42 37.30 -24.81
N ASN A 333 20.44 37.96 -24.20
CA ASN A 333 19.15 37.40 -23.77
C ASN A 333 19.31 36.06 -23.02
N ALA A 334 20.31 36.01 -22.12
CA ALA A 334 20.79 34.84 -21.41
C ALA A 334 20.41 34.91 -19.91
N PRO A 335 19.20 34.45 -19.52
CA PRO A 335 18.68 34.65 -18.17
C PRO A 335 19.52 34.00 -17.06
N TRP A 336 20.33 32.97 -17.40
CA TRP A 336 21.23 32.33 -16.44
C TRP A 336 22.28 33.29 -15.87
N LEU A 337 22.84 34.19 -16.71
CA LEU A 337 23.79 35.20 -16.25
C LEU A 337 23.12 36.20 -15.28
N ALA A 338 21.85 36.56 -15.52
CA ALA A 338 21.10 37.47 -14.64
C ALA A 338 20.77 36.84 -13.28
N TYR A 339 20.42 35.54 -13.24
CA TYR A 339 20.13 34.85 -11.98
C TYR A 339 21.37 34.75 -11.08
N VAL A 340 22.54 34.46 -11.67
CA VAL A 340 23.81 34.43 -10.94
C VAL A 340 24.13 35.82 -10.37
N SER A 341 24.08 36.87 -11.18
CA SER A 341 24.41 38.24 -10.71
C SER A 341 23.43 38.82 -9.67
N VAL A 342 22.16 38.43 -9.66
CA VAL A 342 21.21 38.88 -8.61
C VAL A 342 21.36 38.07 -7.32
N ALA A 343 21.67 36.77 -7.41
CA ALA A 343 22.02 35.97 -6.24
C ALA A 343 23.32 36.46 -5.59
N GLU A 344 24.34 36.81 -6.39
CA GLU A 344 25.55 37.50 -5.93
C GLU A 344 25.21 38.83 -5.23
N GLY A 345 24.22 39.58 -5.74
CA GLY A 345 23.71 40.82 -5.14
C GLY A 345 23.18 40.64 -3.70
N PHE A 346 22.27 39.68 -3.46
CA PHE A 346 21.79 39.41 -2.09
C PHE A 346 22.86 38.81 -1.17
N LEU A 347 23.87 38.14 -1.72
CA LEU A 347 24.95 37.50 -0.96
C LEU A 347 26.08 38.48 -0.58
N ALA A 348 26.28 39.56 -1.33
CA ALA A 348 27.35 40.53 -1.10
C ALA A 348 27.31 41.19 0.29
N PRO A 349 26.16 41.63 0.86
CA PRO A 349 26.12 42.12 2.24
C PRO A 349 26.54 41.06 3.25
N VAL A 350 26.17 39.79 3.05
CA VAL A 350 26.50 38.69 3.97
C VAL A 350 28.01 38.39 3.96
N LEU A 351 28.66 38.43 2.79
CA LEU A 351 30.10 38.17 2.65
C LEU A 351 31.02 39.33 3.08
N VAL A 352 30.45 40.53 3.25
CA VAL A 352 31.18 41.78 3.54
C VAL A 352 30.81 42.38 4.91
N SER A 353 29.72 41.95 5.55
CA SER A 353 29.21 42.50 6.81
C SER A 353 30.20 42.42 7.98
N THR A 354 30.14 43.44 8.84
CA THR A 354 30.90 43.56 10.10
C THR A 354 30.01 43.49 11.36
N GLY A 355 28.70 43.19 11.23
CA GLY A 355 27.81 42.88 12.36
C GLY A 355 27.04 44.03 13.02
N GLY A 356 27.06 45.25 12.47
CA GLY A 356 26.65 46.49 13.16
C GLY A 356 25.15 46.79 13.41
N GLY A 357 24.24 45.81 13.40
CA GLY A 357 22.84 45.93 13.89
C GLY A 357 21.86 46.95 13.26
N ASN A 358 22.33 47.87 12.41
CA ASN A 358 21.54 48.98 11.86
C ASN A 358 20.51 48.53 10.82
N HIS A 359 19.26 48.36 11.25
CA HIS A 359 18.15 47.90 10.41
C HIS A 359 17.78 48.89 9.31
N VAL A 360 17.92 50.19 9.56
CA VAL A 360 17.62 51.23 8.56
C VAL A 360 18.57 51.11 7.36
N ALA A 361 19.87 50.90 7.60
CA ALA A 361 20.86 50.69 6.54
C ALA A 361 20.61 49.39 5.75
N LEU A 362 20.33 48.29 6.44
CA LEU A 362 20.02 47.00 5.80
C LEU A 362 18.73 47.08 4.97
N PHE A 363 17.65 47.60 5.54
CA PHE A 363 16.35 47.70 4.86
C PHE A 363 16.37 48.75 3.74
N SER A 364 17.22 49.78 3.82
CA SER A 364 17.47 50.69 2.68
C SER A 364 18.26 50.02 1.55
N TYR A 365 19.28 49.21 1.86
CA TYR A 365 19.98 48.42 0.83
C TYR A 365 19.03 47.45 0.12
N LEU A 366 18.23 46.71 0.89
CA LEU A 366 17.23 45.79 0.34
C LEU A 366 16.19 46.54 -0.48
N ALA A 367 15.71 47.71 -0.03
CA ALA A 367 14.80 48.53 -0.82
C ALA A 367 15.40 49.00 -2.17
N VAL A 368 16.71 49.28 -2.25
CA VAL A 368 17.38 49.62 -3.52
C VAL A 368 17.52 48.40 -4.43
N LEU A 369 17.85 47.23 -3.88
CA LEU A 369 17.96 45.99 -4.64
C LEU A 369 16.57 45.53 -5.15
N ASP A 370 15.55 45.61 -4.31
CA ASP A 370 14.14 45.36 -4.66
C ASP A 370 13.59 46.40 -5.63
N ALA A 371 14.04 47.67 -5.57
CA ALA A 371 13.74 48.67 -6.60
C ALA A 371 14.39 48.29 -7.95
N GLY A 372 15.58 47.71 -7.94
CA GLY A 372 16.22 47.12 -9.13
C GLY A 372 15.41 45.95 -9.71
N ILE A 373 14.89 45.06 -8.85
CA ILE A 373 14.00 43.96 -9.24
C ILE A 373 12.66 44.50 -9.78
N PHE A 374 12.08 45.52 -9.14
CA PHE A 374 10.89 46.23 -9.59
C PHE A 374 11.10 46.87 -10.97
N LEU A 375 12.24 47.54 -11.20
CA LEU A 375 12.62 48.12 -12.49
C LEU A 375 12.84 47.04 -13.57
N MET A 376 13.42 45.88 -13.22
CA MET A 376 13.51 44.75 -14.14
C MET A 376 12.14 44.17 -14.47
N ALA A 377 11.25 43.99 -13.48
CA ALA A 377 9.87 43.55 -13.67
C ALA A 377 9.03 44.56 -14.50
N TRP A 378 9.34 45.86 -14.40
CA TRP A 378 8.79 46.92 -15.24
C TRP A 378 9.19 46.77 -16.72
N HIS A 379 10.23 46.00 -17.05
CA HIS A 379 10.67 45.78 -18.43
C HIS A 379 10.46 44.34 -18.94
N LYS A 380 10.79 43.30 -18.16
CA LYS A 380 10.60 41.87 -18.49
C LYS A 380 9.98 41.09 -17.33
N ALA A 381 8.97 40.26 -17.62
CA ALA A 381 8.21 39.50 -16.63
C ALA A 381 8.89 38.17 -16.21
N TRP A 382 10.10 38.23 -15.67
CA TRP A 382 10.84 37.03 -15.20
C TRP A 382 10.39 36.61 -13.79
N ARG A 383 9.33 35.78 -13.70
CA ARG A 383 8.76 35.30 -12.42
C ARG A 383 9.79 34.84 -11.35
N PRO A 384 10.85 34.07 -11.67
CA PRO A 384 11.83 33.66 -10.65
C PRO A 384 12.54 34.81 -9.95
N LEU A 385 12.73 35.94 -10.64
CA LEU A 385 13.39 37.13 -10.10
C LEU A 385 12.57 37.78 -8.97
N ASN A 386 11.26 37.92 -9.17
CA ASN A 386 10.35 38.49 -8.18
C ASN A 386 10.28 37.63 -6.91
N LEU A 387 10.34 36.30 -7.07
CA LEU A 387 10.31 35.37 -5.94
C LEU A 387 11.63 35.39 -5.14
N ILE A 388 12.77 35.47 -5.83
CA ILE A 388 14.09 35.62 -5.16
C ILE A 388 14.12 36.91 -4.33
N GLY A 389 13.58 38.02 -4.84
CA GLY A 389 13.41 39.27 -4.08
C GLY A 389 12.49 39.12 -2.86
N ALA A 390 11.26 38.64 -3.06
CA ALA A 390 10.29 38.50 -1.98
C ALA A 390 10.78 37.59 -0.85
N VAL A 391 11.38 36.44 -1.19
CA VAL A 391 11.95 35.53 -0.19
C VAL A 391 13.17 36.17 0.48
N GLY A 392 14.11 36.73 -0.29
CA GLY A 392 15.29 37.41 0.27
C GLY A 392 14.92 38.47 1.31
N THR A 393 13.98 39.36 0.95
CA THR A 393 13.59 40.49 1.80
C THR A 393 12.77 40.07 3.02
N PHE A 394 11.75 39.21 2.89
CA PHE A 394 10.98 38.76 4.07
C PHE A 394 11.77 37.82 4.98
N THR A 395 12.70 37.01 4.45
CA THR A 395 13.60 36.18 5.29
C THR A 395 14.62 37.04 6.03
N LEU A 396 15.27 38.00 5.38
CA LEU A 396 16.23 38.90 6.06
C LEU A 396 15.53 39.82 7.08
N ALA A 397 14.33 40.32 6.77
CA ALA A 397 13.54 41.12 7.71
C ALA A 397 13.02 40.28 8.90
N GLY A 398 12.57 39.05 8.66
CA GLY A 398 12.11 38.14 9.71
C GLY A 398 13.23 37.67 10.64
N ALA A 399 14.40 37.33 10.07
CA ALA A 399 15.58 36.97 10.85
C ALA A 399 16.07 38.13 11.73
N TRP A 400 16.04 39.37 11.21
CA TRP A 400 16.31 40.55 12.02
C TRP A 400 15.25 40.75 13.11
N ALA A 401 13.96 40.62 12.79
CA ALA A 401 12.88 40.83 13.75
C ALA A 401 12.94 39.83 14.92
N GLN A 402 13.25 38.55 14.64
CA GLN A 402 13.43 37.55 15.70
C GLN A 402 14.63 37.86 16.62
N ALA A 403 15.72 38.39 16.07
CA ALA A 403 16.97 38.61 16.81
C ALA A 403 17.05 39.97 17.53
N HIS A 404 16.35 41.00 17.03
CA HIS A 404 16.61 42.40 17.42
C HIS A 404 15.34 43.27 17.59
N TYR A 405 14.12 42.75 17.43
CA TYR A 405 12.91 43.54 17.63
C TYR A 405 12.64 43.85 19.11
N THR A 406 12.15 45.06 19.38
CA THR A 406 11.60 45.50 20.67
C THR A 406 10.43 46.45 20.42
N ASP A 407 9.51 46.59 21.39
CA ASP A 407 8.33 47.45 21.24
C ASP A 407 8.68 48.94 21.03
N ALA A 408 9.86 49.38 21.49
CA ALA A 408 10.40 50.71 21.19
C ALA A 408 10.67 50.94 19.69
N LEU A 409 10.95 49.87 18.94
CA LEU A 409 11.18 49.92 17.49
C LEU A 409 9.89 49.79 16.67
N TYR A 410 8.72 49.53 17.31
CA TYR A 410 7.42 49.28 16.67
C TYR A 410 7.15 50.24 15.52
N ALA A 411 7.26 51.56 15.72
CA ALA A 411 6.94 52.54 14.69
C ALA A 411 7.81 52.41 13.42
N SER A 412 9.13 52.20 13.58
CA SER A 412 10.05 52.04 12.44
C SER A 412 9.87 50.68 11.75
N THR A 413 9.67 49.62 12.52
CA THR A 413 9.46 48.26 12.01
C THR A 413 8.13 48.17 11.27
N GLN A 414 7.07 48.76 11.83
CA GLN A 414 5.74 48.81 11.21
C GLN A 414 5.77 49.60 9.90
N ALA A 415 6.54 50.69 9.81
CA ALA A 415 6.71 51.46 8.58
C ALA A 415 7.41 50.65 7.47
N PHE A 416 8.49 49.93 7.79
CA PHE A 416 9.15 49.05 6.82
C PHE A 416 8.32 47.80 6.48
N LEU A 417 7.63 47.19 7.44
CA LEU A 417 6.72 46.07 7.20
C LEU A 417 5.57 46.48 6.27
N LEU A 418 4.99 47.67 6.49
CA LEU A 418 3.96 48.22 5.61
C LEU A 418 4.53 48.59 4.23
N LEU A 419 5.75 49.13 4.14
CA LEU A 419 6.43 49.37 2.87
C LEU A 419 6.63 48.08 2.07
N PHE A 420 7.18 47.03 2.67
CA PHE A 420 7.41 45.74 1.99
C PHE A 420 6.09 45.02 1.66
N PHE A 421 5.10 45.06 2.57
CA PHE A 421 3.75 44.55 2.33
C PHE A 421 3.11 45.23 1.11
N VAL A 422 3.12 46.56 1.05
CA VAL A 422 2.57 47.32 -0.09
C VAL A 422 3.40 47.12 -1.35
N LEU A 423 4.74 47.11 -1.27
CA LEU A 423 5.63 46.92 -2.42
C LEU A 423 5.45 45.55 -3.07
N PHE A 424 5.45 44.46 -2.30
CA PHE A 424 5.27 43.12 -2.85
C PHE A 424 3.82 42.83 -3.27
N THR A 425 2.83 43.40 -2.59
CA THR A 425 1.43 43.40 -3.09
C THR A 425 1.33 44.16 -4.41
N ALA A 426 2.00 45.31 -4.55
CA ALA A 426 2.04 46.07 -5.79
C ALA A 426 2.80 45.35 -6.91
N ILE A 427 3.93 44.67 -6.62
CA ILE A 427 4.64 43.81 -7.58
C ILE A 427 3.74 42.67 -8.05
N GLY A 428 3.00 42.01 -7.14
CA GLY A 428 2.02 40.98 -7.47
C GLY A 428 0.90 41.50 -8.38
N VAL A 429 0.32 42.67 -8.05
CA VAL A 429 -0.73 43.33 -8.85
C VAL A 429 -0.20 43.83 -10.21
N LEU A 430 1.02 44.34 -10.29
CA LEU A 430 1.65 44.80 -11.54
C LEU A 430 2.04 43.63 -12.45
N PHE A 431 2.61 42.56 -11.88
CA PHE A 431 2.88 41.31 -12.59
C PHE A 431 1.59 40.72 -13.14
N ALA A 432 0.55 40.58 -12.31
CA ALA A 432 -0.77 40.12 -12.75
C ALA A 432 -1.34 41.03 -13.85
N ARG A 433 -1.32 42.37 -13.68
CA ARG A 433 -1.76 43.32 -14.72
C ARG A 433 -1.05 43.10 -16.04
N ARG A 434 0.27 42.89 -16.05
CA ARG A 434 1.05 42.76 -17.29
C ARG A 434 0.96 41.37 -17.91
N ALA A 435 0.96 40.31 -17.10
CA ALA A 435 0.76 38.94 -17.54
C ALA A 435 -0.66 38.71 -18.09
N LEU A 436 -1.67 39.39 -17.52
CA LEU A 436 -3.03 39.42 -18.04
C LEU A 436 -3.18 40.37 -19.24
N ALA A 437 -2.44 41.48 -19.32
CA ALA A 437 -2.45 42.39 -20.49
C ALA A 437 -1.92 41.76 -21.79
N LEU A 438 -1.02 40.77 -21.67
CA LEU A 438 -0.48 39.98 -22.79
C LEU A 438 -1.36 38.77 -23.18
N GLY A 439 -2.54 38.62 -22.58
CA GLY A 439 -3.53 37.61 -22.96
C GLY A 439 -4.59 38.19 -23.88
N ASP A 440 -4.89 37.50 -24.98
CA ASP A 440 -6.05 37.81 -25.82
C ASP A 440 -7.36 37.55 -25.07
N ASP A 441 -8.37 38.38 -25.33
CA ASP A 441 -9.70 38.25 -24.72
C ASP A 441 -10.50 37.15 -25.46
N SER A 442 -11.06 36.19 -24.72
CA SER A 442 -11.84 35.07 -25.29
C SER A 442 -13.11 35.58 -25.98
N ALA A 443 -13.28 35.28 -27.27
CA ALA A 443 -14.55 35.50 -27.95
C ALA A 443 -15.62 34.54 -27.38
N ALA A 444 -16.86 35.01 -27.24
CA ALA A 444 -17.96 34.22 -26.68
C ALA A 444 -18.31 32.94 -27.50
N SER A 445 -17.76 32.83 -28.71
CA SER A 445 -17.88 31.71 -29.65
C SER A 445 -17.02 30.48 -29.32
N ASP A 446 -15.99 30.60 -28.49
CA ASP A 446 -14.99 29.52 -28.32
C ASP A 446 -15.52 28.31 -27.52
N PRO A 447 -15.06 27.07 -27.78
CA PRO A 447 -15.45 25.88 -27.02
C PRO A 447 -15.14 25.95 -25.50
N LEU A 448 -16.04 25.37 -24.69
CA LEU A 448 -15.98 25.33 -23.23
C LEU A 448 -14.67 24.71 -22.67
N ALA A 449 -14.13 23.67 -23.32
CA ALA A 449 -12.84 23.07 -22.95
C ALA A 449 -11.66 24.02 -23.21
N GLN A 450 -11.73 24.82 -24.28
CA GLN A 450 -10.74 25.87 -24.56
C GLN A 450 -10.86 27.01 -23.55
N ARG A 451 -12.09 27.44 -23.21
CA ARG A 451 -12.36 28.39 -22.12
C ARG A 451 -11.84 27.88 -20.76
N ALA A 452 -12.05 26.61 -20.41
CA ALA A 452 -11.55 26.02 -19.17
C ALA A 452 -10.01 25.95 -19.13
N ARG A 453 -9.37 25.59 -20.24
CA ARG A 453 -7.91 25.55 -20.36
C ARG A 453 -7.29 26.96 -20.34
N GLN A 454 -7.95 27.94 -20.95
CA GLN A 454 -7.58 29.35 -20.87
C GLN A 454 -7.80 29.91 -19.46
N ALA A 455 -8.89 29.56 -18.78
CA ALA A 455 -9.15 29.95 -17.39
C ALA A 455 -8.07 29.42 -16.43
N LEU A 456 -7.65 28.16 -16.58
CA LEU A 456 -6.52 27.59 -15.83
C LEU A 456 -5.19 28.31 -16.15
N GLN A 457 -4.96 28.71 -17.41
CA GLN A 457 -3.79 29.51 -17.79
C GLN A 457 -3.86 30.96 -17.25
N GLN A 458 -5.06 31.53 -17.11
CA GLN A 458 -5.28 32.84 -16.47
C GLN A 458 -5.07 32.77 -14.95
N VAL A 459 -5.49 31.69 -14.28
CA VAL A 459 -5.13 31.41 -12.88
C VAL A 459 -3.61 31.33 -12.73
N GLY A 460 -2.91 30.67 -13.65
CA GLY A 460 -1.43 30.63 -13.67
C GLY A 460 -0.72 31.94 -13.99
N ARG A 461 -1.44 33.00 -14.40
CA ARG A 461 -0.92 34.37 -14.60
C ARG A 461 -1.06 35.26 -13.36
N VAL A 462 -1.84 34.83 -12.37
CA VAL A 462 -1.88 35.43 -11.03
C VAL A 462 -0.88 34.69 -10.15
N ASP A 463 0.12 35.39 -9.60
CA ASP A 463 1.12 34.72 -8.75
C ASP A 463 0.53 34.44 -7.36
N SER A 464 -0.11 33.29 -7.21
CA SER A 464 -0.79 32.85 -5.98
C SER A 464 0.13 32.86 -4.76
N ALA A 465 1.43 32.62 -4.96
CA ALA A 465 2.44 32.70 -3.90
C ALA A 465 2.54 34.12 -3.31
N LEU A 466 2.38 35.17 -4.12
CA LEU A 466 2.37 36.56 -3.65
C LEU A 466 0.98 36.97 -3.14
N VAL A 467 -0.11 36.53 -3.77
CA VAL A 467 -1.49 36.90 -3.37
C VAL A 467 -1.88 36.34 -2.00
N PHE A 468 -1.45 35.13 -1.65
CA PHE A 468 -1.75 34.51 -0.35
C PHE A 468 -0.56 34.56 0.63
N GLY A 469 0.68 34.45 0.15
CA GLY A 469 1.87 34.44 1.01
C GLY A 469 2.15 35.78 1.68
N VAL A 470 1.94 36.90 0.98
CA VAL A 470 2.15 38.25 1.55
C VAL A 470 1.16 38.58 2.69
N PRO A 471 -0.17 38.38 2.56
CA PRO A 471 -1.09 38.54 3.69
C PRO A 471 -0.76 37.64 4.89
N LEU A 472 -0.38 36.38 4.64
CA LEU A 472 -0.08 35.44 5.72
C LEU A 472 1.21 35.82 6.47
N ALA A 473 2.28 36.17 5.75
CA ALA A 473 3.53 36.64 6.34
C ALA A 473 3.33 37.94 7.13
N ALA A 474 2.56 38.89 6.58
CA ALA A 474 2.26 40.16 7.26
C ALA A 474 1.34 39.97 8.49
N PHE A 475 0.27 39.17 8.39
CA PHE A 475 -0.61 38.90 9.54
C PHE A 475 0.10 38.10 10.62
N GLY A 476 0.98 37.15 10.26
CA GLY A 476 1.79 36.40 11.22
C GLY A 476 2.67 37.32 12.07
N LEU A 477 3.41 38.23 11.42
CA LEU A 477 4.21 39.25 12.11
C LEU A 477 3.33 40.20 12.95
N GLN A 478 2.19 40.65 12.42
CA GLN A 478 1.25 41.52 13.13
C GLN A 478 0.60 40.85 14.36
N TYR A 479 0.22 39.58 14.28
CA TYR A 479 -0.40 38.84 15.38
C TYR A 479 0.56 38.68 16.56
N LEU A 480 1.83 38.37 16.28
CA LEU A 480 2.88 38.29 17.30
C LEU A 480 3.07 39.62 18.04
N MET A 481 2.85 40.76 17.37
CA MET A 481 2.93 42.10 17.93
C MET A 481 1.69 42.53 18.74
N VAL A 482 0.55 41.83 18.68
CA VAL A 482 -0.74 42.29 19.26
C VAL A 482 -1.44 41.29 20.19
N ARG A 483 -1.07 39.99 20.15
CA ARG A 483 -1.74 38.87 20.86
C ARG A 483 -1.99 39.05 22.37
N HIS A 484 -1.24 39.91 23.04
CA HIS A 484 -1.28 40.10 24.50
C HIS A 484 -2.40 41.05 24.98
N THR A 485 -3.31 41.45 24.09
CA THR A 485 -4.41 42.37 24.39
C THR A 485 -5.76 41.66 24.24
N GLY A 486 -6.66 41.82 25.22
CA GLY A 486 -7.82 40.91 25.44
C GLY A 486 -8.71 40.64 24.22
N PHE A 487 -9.03 41.68 23.43
CA PHE A 487 -9.74 41.55 22.14
C PHE A 487 -8.84 41.86 20.93
N GLY A 488 -7.54 42.07 21.13
CA GLY A 488 -6.59 42.47 20.07
C GLY A 488 -6.56 41.55 18.86
N PRO A 489 -6.51 40.20 19.03
CA PRO A 489 -6.62 39.27 17.92
C PRO A 489 -7.91 39.43 17.10
N ALA A 490 -9.05 39.67 17.76
CA ALA A 490 -10.33 39.91 17.08
C ALA A 490 -10.32 41.24 16.33
N TRP A 491 -9.74 42.31 16.90
CA TRP A 491 -9.59 43.61 16.23
C TRP A 491 -8.60 43.58 15.05
N ALA A 492 -7.49 42.85 15.16
CA ALA A 492 -6.54 42.66 14.07
C ALA A 492 -7.14 41.86 12.90
N ALA A 493 -7.92 40.81 13.21
CA ALA A 493 -8.68 40.07 12.21
C ALA A 493 -9.68 40.99 11.47
N LEU A 494 -10.44 41.81 12.20
CA LEU A 494 -11.34 42.81 11.59
C LEU A 494 -10.60 43.86 10.74
N GLY A 495 -9.40 44.28 11.13
CA GLY A 495 -8.56 45.19 10.34
C GLY A 495 -8.08 44.60 9.01
N PHE A 496 -7.64 43.34 9.02
CA PHE A 496 -7.28 42.62 7.79
C PHE A 496 -8.51 42.34 6.92
N ALA A 497 -9.65 42.00 7.53
CA ALA A 497 -10.92 41.88 6.82
C ALA A 497 -11.25 43.16 6.05
N PHE A 498 -11.13 44.32 6.70
CA PHE A 498 -11.42 45.61 6.09
C PHE A 498 -10.48 45.94 4.91
N PHE A 499 -9.16 45.77 5.06
CA PHE A 499 -8.19 46.08 3.99
C PHE A 499 -8.41 45.24 2.73
N TYR A 500 -8.61 43.92 2.91
CA TYR A 500 -8.82 43.01 1.78
C TYR A 500 -10.20 43.16 1.12
N LEU A 501 -11.25 43.49 1.89
CA LEU A 501 -12.56 43.88 1.33
C LEU A 501 -12.49 45.22 0.57
N LEU A 502 -11.62 46.15 0.97
CA LEU A 502 -11.44 47.43 0.28
C LEU A 502 -10.73 47.25 -1.07
N ILE A 503 -9.64 46.48 -1.12
CA ILE A 503 -8.95 46.16 -2.40
C ILE A 503 -9.84 45.29 -3.29
N GLY A 504 -10.45 44.24 -2.74
CA GLY A 504 -11.39 43.39 -3.47
C GLY A 504 -12.56 44.19 -4.05
N GLY A 505 -13.21 45.02 -3.22
CA GLY A 505 -14.28 45.91 -3.65
C GLY A 505 -13.85 46.96 -4.67
N GLY A 506 -12.60 47.45 -4.62
CA GLY A 506 -12.06 48.37 -5.63
C GLY A 506 -11.82 47.70 -6.99
N LEU A 507 -11.24 46.49 -6.97
CA LEU A 507 -11.02 45.69 -8.19
C LEU A 507 -12.35 45.22 -8.81
N LEU A 508 -13.35 44.88 -7.99
CA LEU A 508 -14.69 44.48 -8.44
C LEU A 508 -15.52 45.67 -8.97
N ARG A 509 -15.32 46.89 -8.44
CA ARG A 509 -15.98 48.12 -8.93
C ARG A 509 -15.39 48.67 -10.23
N SER A 510 -14.11 48.39 -10.50
CA SER A 510 -13.44 48.79 -11.74
C SER A 510 -13.88 47.88 -12.90
N ALA A 511 -15.04 48.20 -13.49
CA ALA A 511 -15.85 47.35 -14.40
C ALA A 511 -15.15 46.87 -15.69
N ARG A 512 -14.15 45.97 -15.56
CA ARG A 512 -13.54 45.18 -16.62
C ARG A 512 -13.40 43.74 -16.13
N SER A 513 -14.07 42.79 -16.78
CA SER A 513 -14.10 41.37 -16.38
C SER A 513 -12.71 40.75 -16.17
N ARG A 514 -11.70 41.25 -16.87
CA ARG A 514 -10.27 40.88 -16.81
C ARG A 514 -9.64 40.90 -15.42
N TYR A 515 -10.24 41.56 -14.43
CA TYR A 515 -9.73 41.64 -13.05
C TYR A 515 -10.66 41.06 -11.98
N ALA A 516 -11.84 40.54 -12.35
CA ALA A 516 -12.84 40.04 -11.41
C ALA A 516 -12.30 38.91 -10.50
N LEU A 517 -11.61 37.92 -11.09
CA LEU A 517 -10.97 36.81 -10.38
C LEU A 517 -9.98 37.27 -9.29
N LEU A 518 -9.25 38.37 -9.55
CA LEU A 518 -8.32 38.95 -8.57
C LEU A 518 -9.09 39.64 -7.43
N GLY A 519 -10.20 40.32 -7.74
CA GLY A 519 -11.07 40.97 -6.76
C GLY A 519 -11.83 39.99 -5.84
N GLU A 520 -12.36 38.90 -6.41
CA GLU A 520 -13.02 37.82 -5.66
C GLU A 520 -12.07 37.15 -4.66
N ALA A 521 -10.83 36.85 -5.08
CA ALA A 521 -9.81 36.28 -4.22
C ALA A 521 -9.50 37.16 -2.99
N HIS A 522 -9.51 38.48 -3.15
CA HIS A 522 -9.32 39.41 -2.02
C HIS A 522 -10.58 39.52 -1.14
N ALA A 523 -11.79 39.43 -1.70
CA ALA A 523 -13.03 39.49 -0.93
C ALA A 523 -13.25 38.27 -0.02
N ILE A 524 -12.91 37.06 -0.51
CA ILE A 524 -13.04 35.81 0.26
C ILE A 524 -12.17 35.84 1.52
N VAL A 525 -10.93 36.33 1.41
CA VAL A 525 -10.00 36.50 2.54
C VAL A 525 -10.64 37.35 3.65
N GLY A 526 -11.46 38.35 3.31
CA GLY A 526 -12.09 39.22 4.29
C GLY A 526 -13.24 38.60 5.08
N VAL A 527 -14.08 37.76 4.47
CA VAL A 527 -15.22 37.13 5.17
C VAL A 527 -14.75 36.13 6.22
N ILE A 528 -13.68 35.39 5.94
CA ILE A 528 -13.10 34.36 6.81
C ILE A 528 -12.67 34.97 8.17
N PHE A 529 -12.07 36.16 8.15
CA PHE A 529 -11.67 36.85 9.37
C PHE A 529 -12.85 37.41 10.20
N GLY A 530 -14.07 37.48 9.65
CA GLY A 530 -15.25 38.04 10.33
C GLY A 530 -16.04 37.04 11.19
N THR A 531 -16.25 35.81 10.72
CA THR A 531 -17.02 34.79 11.47
C THR A 531 -16.28 34.23 12.69
N LEU A 532 -14.94 34.29 12.65
CA LEU A 532 -14.05 33.80 13.71
C LEU A 532 -14.21 34.55 15.04
N ALA A 533 -14.87 35.72 15.05
CA ALA A 533 -15.00 36.58 16.23
C ALA A 533 -16.03 36.10 17.29
N ILE A 534 -17.04 35.31 16.91
CA ILE A 534 -18.18 34.96 17.79
C ILE A 534 -17.88 33.86 18.84
N PRO A 535 -17.30 32.70 18.51
CA PRO A 535 -17.09 31.62 19.48
C PRO A 535 -16.03 31.93 20.55
N LEU A 536 -15.32 33.05 20.42
CA LEU A 536 -14.37 33.56 21.43
C LEU A 536 -15.12 34.15 22.67
N ALA A 537 -16.16 33.46 23.22
CA ALA A 537 -17.14 34.09 24.14
C ALA A 537 -17.92 33.28 25.24
N LEU A 538 -18.62 32.14 25.01
CA LEU A 538 -19.79 31.71 25.87
C LEU A 538 -19.95 30.19 26.20
N GLU A 539 -20.81 29.89 27.21
CA GLU A 539 -21.11 28.57 27.83
C GLU A 539 -22.65 28.29 27.97
N GLY A 540 -23.22 27.19 28.53
CA GLY A 540 -22.65 26.02 29.25
C GLY A 540 -23.56 24.82 29.61
N SER A 541 -24.55 24.98 30.51
CA SER A 541 -25.21 23.85 31.23
C SER A 541 -26.64 23.46 30.80
N TRP A 542 -27.70 24.15 31.30
CA TRP A 542 -29.14 23.91 31.00
C TRP A 542 -29.48 23.89 29.49
N THR A 543 -28.54 24.44 28.71
CA THR A 543 -28.44 24.47 27.26
C THR A 543 -28.95 23.21 26.55
N GLY A 544 -28.67 22.00 27.09
CA GLY A 544 -29.07 20.76 26.43
C GLY A 544 -30.57 20.51 26.40
N ALA A 545 -31.23 20.52 27.56
CA ALA A 545 -32.65 20.17 27.66
C ALA A 545 -33.56 21.24 27.04
N THR A 546 -33.18 22.53 27.14
CA THR A 546 -33.93 23.62 26.50
C THR A 546 -33.82 23.51 24.97
N TRP A 547 -32.63 23.27 24.41
CA TRP A 547 -32.44 23.05 22.98
C TRP A 547 -33.27 21.87 22.44
N ALA A 548 -33.44 20.76 23.19
CA ALA A 548 -34.28 19.64 22.73
C ALA A 548 -35.75 20.05 22.50
N VAL A 549 -36.32 20.81 23.44
CA VAL A 549 -37.72 21.28 23.37
C VAL A 549 -37.88 22.41 22.36
N GLU A 550 -36.92 23.34 22.33
CA GLU A 550 -36.88 24.47 21.39
C GLU A 550 -36.77 23.97 19.94
N ALA A 551 -35.93 22.95 19.69
CA ALA A 551 -35.83 22.25 18.41
C ALA A 551 -37.18 21.63 17.99
N ALA A 552 -37.87 20.92 18.87
CA ALA A 552 -39.17 20.33 18.55
C ALA A 552 -40.22 21.40 18.19
N GLY A 553 -40.23 22.53 18.92
CA GLY A 553 -41.07 23.68 18.62
C GLY A 553 -40.74 24.34 17.28
N MET A 554 -39.46 24.63 17.02
CA MET A 554 -38.98 25.21 15.75
C MET A 554 -39.25 24.29 14.55
N PHE A 555 -39.11 22.97 14.72
CA PHE A 555 -39.39 22.01 13.64
C PHE A 555 -40.88 21.97 13.30
N TRP A 556 -41.76 21.90 14.31
CA TRP A 556 -43.21 21.97 14.11
C TRP A 556 -43.65 23.28 13.44
N LEU A 557 -43.07 24.41 13.84
CA LEU A 557 -43.36 25.71 13.26
C LEU A 557 -42.85 25.82 11.80
N GLY A 558 -41.62 25.36 11.54
CA GLY A 558 -41.03 25.35 10.21
C GLY A 558 -41.78 24.44 9.22
N VAL A 559 -42.36 23.33 9.71
CA VAL A 559 -43.28 22.48 8.94
C VAL A 559 -44.57 23.24 8.60
N ARG A 560 -45.19 23.93 9.57
CA ARG A 560 -46.41 24.74 9.33
C ARG A 560 -46.22 25.96 8.43
N GLN A 561 -45.01 26.53 8.40
CA GLN A 561 -44.69 27.74 7.63
C GLN A 561 -43.96 27.47 6.30
N HIS A 562 -43.73 26.20 5.94
CA HIS A 562 -42.96 25.79 4.76
C HIS A 562 -41.53 26.39 4.65
N ARG A 563 -40.88 26.71 5.78
CA ARG A 563 -39.54 27.33 5.81
C ARG A 563 -38.43 26.30 6.02
N LEU A 564 -37.73 25.96 4.93
CA LEU A 564 -36.69 24.91 4.92
C LEU A 564 -35.55 25.18 5.92
N TYR A 565 -35.01 26.39 5.95
CA TYR A 565 -33.87 26.76 6.80
C TYR A 565 -34.18 26.62 8.30
N THR A 566 -35.41 26.99 8.72
CA THR A 566 -35.87 26.85 10.12
C THR A 566 -35.92 25.38 10.56
N ARG A 567 -36.36 24.48 9.68
CA ARG A 567 -36.40 23.03 9.97
C ARG A 567 -34.99 22.43 10.03
N ALA A 568 -34.07 22.88 9.19
CA ALA A 568 -32.67 22.44 9.21
C ALA A 568 -31.96 22.91 10.48
N PHE A 569 -32.18 24.17 10.87
CA PHE A 569 -31.67 24.73 12.12
C PHE A 569 -32.22 23.98 13.36
N ALA A 570 -33.52 23.67 13.37
CA ALA A 570 -34.12 22.88 14.43
C ALA A 570 -33.46 21.51 14.64
N LEU A 571 -33.07 20.80 13.56
CA LEU A 571 -32.34 19.54 13.69
C LEU A 571 -30.91 19.73 14.23
N ALA A 572 -30.21 20.80 13.85
CA ALA A 572 -28.89 21.12 14.39
C ALA A 572 -28.95 21.40 15.91
N VAL A 573 -30.00 22.10 16.36
CA VAL A 573 -30.26 22.37 17.77
C VAL A 573 -30.64 21.08 18.53
N LEU A 574 -31.43 20.17 17.93
CA LEU A 574 -31.72 18.84 18.51
C LEU A 574 -30.45 17.99 18.65
N ALA A 575 -29.52 18.06 17.70
CA ALA A 575 -28.25 17.33 17.78
C ALA A 575 -27.36 17.86 18.92
N GLY A 576 -27.22 19.19 19.03
CA GLY A 576 -26.51 19.82 20.15
C GLY A 576 -27.13 19.48 21.52
N ALA A 577 -28.46 19.41 21.57
CA ALA A 577 -29.20 18.99 22.76
C ALA A 577 -28.89 17.55 23.19
N ALA A 578 -28.92 16.60 22.25
CA ALA A 578 -28.64 15.20 22.52
C ALA A 578 -27.20 14.98 23.01
N VAL A 579 -26.21 15.62 22.38
CA VAL A 579 -24.80 15.57 22.80
C VAL A 579 -24.64 16.13 24.22
N ARG A 580 -25.25 17.29 24.51
CA ARG A 580 -25.12 17.92 25.83
C ARG A 580 -25.76 17.11 26.95
N LEU A 581 -26.84 16.38 26.65
CA LEU A 581 -27.52 15.49 27.61
C LEU A 581 -26.75 14.18 27.82
N ALA A 582 -26.15 13.61 26.77
CA ALA A 582 -25.29 12.42 26.89
C ALA A 582 -24.09 12.69 27.81
N ALA A 583 -23.48 13.88 27.70
CA ALA A 583 -22.44 14.38 28.61
C ALA A 583 -22.92 14.73 30.04
N SER A 584 -24.04 14.14 30.50
CA SER A 584 -24.58 14.29 31.86
C SER A 584 -25.11 12.99 32.48
N LEU A 585 -24.81 11.84 31.86
CA LEU A 585 -25.12 10.50 32.38
C LEU A 585 -23.88 9.90 33.08
N SER A 586 -24.11 9.04 34.08
CA SER A 586 -23.07 8.33 34.84
C SER A 586 -23.43 6.86 35.06
N LEU A 587 -22.45 6.03 35.47
CA LEU A 587 -22.61 4.58 35.65
C LEU A 587 -22.39 4.17 37.12
N ASP A 588 -23.23 3.27 37.66
CA ASP A 588 -23.04 2.61 38.96
C ASP A 588 -22.89 1.10 38.77
N LEU A 589 -21.76 0.54 39.25
CA LEU A 589 -21.33 -0.84 39.01
C LEU A 589 -21.59 -1.78 40.20
N ARG A 590 -22.36 -1.36 41.19
CA ARG A 590 -22.62 -2.17 42.40
C ARG A 590 -23.49 -3.41 42.09
N PRO A 591 -23.16 -4.59 42.64
CA PRO A 591 -23.98 -5.79 42.42
C PRO A 591 -25.42 -5.61 42.91
N GLY A 592 -26.38 -5.77 41.99
CA GLY A 592 -27.82 -5.71 42.30
C GLY A 592 -28.47 -4.33 42.22
N THR A 593 -27.73 -3.26 41.95
CA THR A 593 -28.30 -1.92 41.63
C THR A 593 -28.51 -1.76 40.12
N PRO A 594 -29.34 -0.79 39.68
CA PRO A 594 -29.37 -0.36 38.28
C PRO A 594 -28.02 0.23 37.85
N LEU A 595 -27.73 0.16 36.54
CA LEU A 595 -26.41 0.44 35.97
C LEU A 595 -26.18 1.93 35.62
N ILE A 596 -27.25 2.68 35.34
CA ILE A 596 -27.19 4.05 34.81
C ILE A 596 -27.85 5.03 35.79
N ASP A 597 -27.16 6.13 36.08
CA ASP A 597 -27.66 7.27 36.85
C ASP A 597 -27.62 8.56 36.00
N GLY A 598 -28.47 9.53 36.33
CA GLY A 598 -28.59 10.82 35.63
C GLY A 598 -30.02 11.35 35.54
N SER A 599 -30.21 12.41 34.75
CA SER A 599 -31.51 13.09 34.65
C SER A 599 -32.55 12.30 33.85
N LEU A 600 -33.29 11.43 34.55
CA LEU A 600 -34.44 10.70 34.00
C LEU A 600 -35.46 11.64 33.32
N ILE A 601 -35.70 12.83 33.89
CA ILE A 601 -36.59 13.85 33.32
C ILE A 601 -36.04 14.36 31.98
N GLY A 602 -34.73 14.62 31.88
CA GLY A 602 -34.09 15.03 30.63
C GLY A 602 -34.22 13.98 29.53
N VAL A 603 -34.02 12.70 29.85
CA VAL A 603 -34.17 11.57 28.91
C VAL A 603 -35.62 11.41 28.48
N LEU A 604 -36.59 11.52 29.39
CA LEU A 604 -38.02 11.44 29.07
C LEU A 604 -38.52 12.63 28.23
N LEU A 605 -38.01 13.85 28.48
CA LEU A 605 -38.32 15.03 27.66
C LEU A 605 -37.70 14.94 26.26
N LEU A 606 -36.48 14.39 26.14
CA LEU A 606 -35.87 14.09 24.83
C LEU A 606 -36.69 13.05 24.07
N LEU A 607 -37.06 11.93 24.71
CA LEU A 607 -37.93 10.89 24.13
C LEU A 607 -39.27 11.47 23.66
N GLY A 608 -39.93 12.27 24.50
CA GLY A 608 -41.19 12.93 24.17
C GLY A 608 -41.07 13.89 22.98
N SER A 609 -40.00 14.69 22.96
CA SER A 609 -39.71 15.65 21.88
C SER A 609 -39.45 14.94 20.55
N VAL A 610 -38.63 13.87 20.56
CA VAL A 610 -38.32 13.06 19.38
C VAL A 610 -39.56 12.32 18.87
N LEU A 611 -40.38 11.73 19.74
CA LEU A 611 -41.64 11.07 19.34
C LEU A 611 -42.67 12.06 18.77
N ALA A 612 -42.73 13.28 19.33
CA ALA A 612 -43.57 14.35 18.79
C ALA A 612 -43.11 14.79 17.39
N MET A 613 -41.80 15.02 17.21
CA MET A 613 -41.21 15.34 15.91
C MET A 613 -41.43 14.20 14.89
N TRP A 614 -41.26 12.95 15.29
CA TRP A 614 -41.50 11.79 14.42
C TRP A 614 -42.96 11.69 13.97
N ARG A 615 -43.91 11.87 14.90
CA ARG A 615 -45.35 11.88 14.59
C ARG A 615 -45.75 13.03 13.67
N VAL A 616 -45.14 14.21 13.82
CA VAL A 616 -45.35 15.37 12.92
C VAL A 616 -44.75 15.09 11.55
N HIS A 617 -43.51 14.58 11.49
CA HIS A 617 -42.82 14.25 10.25
C HIS A 617 -43.57 13.17 9.44
N HIS A 618 -43.96 12.06 10.09
CA HIS A 618 -44.61 10.92 9.44
C HIS A 618 -46.03 11.27 8.93
N ARG A 619 -46.71 12.26 9.52
CA ARG A 619 -47.99 12.79 9.02
C ARG A 619 -47.85 13.85 7.92
N HIS A 620 -46.65 14.39 7.70
CA HIS A 620 -46.42 15.40 6.67
C HIS A 620 -46.27 14.76 5.28
N PRO A 621 -46.96 15.26 4.23
CA PRO A 621 -46.91 14.68 2.89
C PRO A 621 -45.48 14.65 2.32
N VAL A 622 -45.07 13.50 1.77
CA VAL A 622 -43.71 13.29 1.22
C VAL A 622 -43.36 14.31 0.14
N VAL A 623 -44.34 14.70 -0.69
CA VAL A 623 -44.20 15.69 -1.78
C VAL A 623 -43.76 17.08 -1.29
N GLN A 624 -44.02 17.41 -0.01
CA GLN A 624 -43.68 18.70 0.59
C GLN A 624 -42.45 18.63 1.53
N ARG A 625 -41.76 17.48 1.58
CA ARG A 625 -40.50 17.31 2.32
C ARG A 625 -39.32 17.71 1.44
N ALA A 626 -38.29 18.32 2.03
CA ALA A 626 -37.03 18.55 1.32
C ALA A 626 -36.22 17.25 1.29
N ALA A 627 -35.36 17.08 0.28
CA ALA A 627 -34.59 15.84 0.11
C ALA A 627 -33.77 15.44 1.36
N TRP A 628 -33.19 16.42 2.07
CA TRP A 628 -32.42 16.20 3.29
C TRP A 628 -33.27 15.74 4.49
N GLU A 629 -34.59 15.95 4.49
CA GLU A 629 -35.46 15.49 5.58
C GLU A 629 -35.78 14.00 5.52
N GLN A 630 -35.48 13.31 4.41
CA GLN A 630 -35.65 11.86 4.31
C GLN A 630 -34.80 11.11 5.35
N GLY A 631 -33.74 11.74 5.87
CA GLY A 631 -32.97 11.23 7.01
C GLY A 631 -33.77 11.17 8.33
N ASN A 632 -34.82 11.97 8.50
CA ASN A 632 -35.63 12.00 9.73
C ASN A 632 -36.52 10.76 9.89
N ASP A 633 -36.91 10.11 8.79
CA ASP A 633 -37.60 8.82 8.82
C ASP A 633 -36.72 7.72 9.45
N ILE A 634 -35.39 7.92 9.52
CA ILE A 634 -34.41 7.03 10.17
C ILE A 634 -33.97 7.58 11.54
N ALA A 635 -33.53 8.84 11.61
CA ALA A 635 -32.87 9.39 12.80
C ALA A 635 -33.79 9.46 14.04
N LEU A 636 -35.06 9.81 13.86
CA LEU A 636 -35.99 9.99 14.98
C LEU A 636 -36.40 8.65 15.64
N PRO A 637 -36.73 7.57 14.90
CA PRO A 637 -36.94 6.25 15.51
C PRO A 637 -35.73 5.72 16.29
N TRP A 638 -34.50 5.95 15.83
CA TRP A 638 -33.29 5.52 16.54
C TRP A 638 -33.11 6.26 17.87
N LEU A 639 -33.22 7.59 17.86
CA LEU A 639 -33.18 8.40 19.08
C LEU A 639 -34.29 7.99 20.07
N ALA A 640 -35.49 7.66 19.57
CA ALA A 640 -36.59 7.16 20.40
C ALA A 640 -36.31 5.76 20.98
N ALA A 641 -35.73 4.85 20.21
CA ALA A 641 -35.41 3.49 20.68
C ALA A 641 -34.34 3.50 21.78
N VAL A 642 -33.29 4.33 21.64
CA VAL A 642 -32.26 4.51 22.67
C VAL A 642 -32.86 5.11 23.94
N ALA A 643 -33.61 6.21 23.82
CA ALA A 643 -34.21 6.86 24.98
C ALA A 643 -35.34 6.04 25.66
N ALA A 644 -35.93 5.07 24.95
CA ALA A 644 -36.89 4.11 25.52
C ALA A 644 -36.23 2.89 26.21
N ALA A 645 -34.97 2.58 25.90
CA ALA A 645 -34.22 1.50 26.55
C ALA A 645 -33.58 1.92 27.88
N LEU A 646 -33.10 3.17 27.96
CA LEU A 646 -32.45 3.72 29.16
C LEU A 646 -33.24 3.50 30.47
N PRO A 647 -34.58 3.70 30.55
CA PRO A 647 -35.34 3.44 31.77
C PRO A 647 -35.23 2.00 32.31
N GLY A 648 -35.05 0.99 31.45
CA GLY A 648 -34.86 -0.39 31.91
C GLY A 648 -33.55 -0.58 32.67
N TRP A 649 -32.49 0.09 32.23
CA TRP A 649 -31.15 0.08 32.83
C TRP A 649 -31.00 1.02 34.03
N MET A 650 -31.91 1.99 34.18
CA MET A 650 -32.05 2.86 35.36
C MET A 650 -32.95 2.26 36.46
N LEU A 651 -33.64 1.14 36.22
CA LEU A 651 -34.66 0.59 37.14
C LEU A 651 -34.54 -0.90 37.48
N LEU A 652 -33.82 -1.72 36.69
CA LEU A 652 -33.71 -3.16 36.88
C LEU A 652 -32.25 -3.62 37.10
N ALA A 653 -32.07 -4.72 37.84
CA ALA A 653 -30.77 -5.36 38.00
C ALA A 653 -30.27 -6.00 36.67
N PRO A 654 -28.95 -6.02 36.39
CA PRO A 654 -28.40 -6.28 35.04
C PRO A 654 -28.91 -7.54 34.32
N LEU A 655 -28.98 -8.69 35.00
CA LEU A 655 -29.47 -9.95 34.41
C LEU A 655 -30.91 -9.82 33.88
N TRP A 656 -31.78 -9.16 34.65
CA TRP A 656 -33.19 -8.98 34.29
C TRP A 656 -33.43 -7.75 33.40
N ALA A 657 -32.59 -6.71 33.49
CA ALA A 657 -32.54 -5.61 32.53
C ALA A 657 -32.22 -6.13 31.12
N SER A 658 -31.34 -7.13 31.02
CA SER A 658 -31.00 -7.82 29.77
C SER A 658 -32.20 -8.58 29.19
N VAL A 659 -32.91 -9.35 30.02
CA VAL A 659 -34.15 -10.03 29.61
C VAL A 659 -35.24 -9.02 29.19
N ALA A 660 -35.42 -7.92 29.94
CA ALA A 660 -36.36 -6.86 29.60
C ALA A 660 -36.02 -6.19 28.25
N THR A 661 -34.72 -5.98 27.99
CA THR A 661 -34.23 -5.43 26.71
C THR A 661 -34.47 -6.41 25.55
N ALA A 662 -34.26 -7.71 25.74
CA ALA A 662 -34.59 -8.75 24.74
C ALA A 662 -36.09 -8.86 24.44
N LEU A 663 -36.94 -8.70 25.46
CA LEU A 663 -38.39 -8.67 25.29
C LEU A 663 -38.88 -7.40 24.58
N LEU A 664 -38.31 -6.23 24.90
CA LEU A 664 -38.57 -4.99 24.17
C LEU A 664 -38.16 -5.11 22.70
N ALA A 665 -37.01 -5.74 22.43
CA ALA A 665 -36.56 -6.05 21.08
C ALA A 665 -37.56 -6.94 20.32
N LEU A 666 -38.04 -8.03 20.94
CA LEU A 666 -39.07 -8.90 20.37
C LEU A 666 -40.38 -8.16 20.07
N VAL A 667 -40.81 -7.23 20.95
CA VAL A 667 -41.99 -6.38 20.73
C VAL A 667 -41.79 -5.45 19.53
N LEU A 668 -40.63 -4.78 19.42
CA LEU A 668 -40.31 -3.95 18.25
C LEU A 668 -40.23 -4.77 16.95
N ALA A 669 -39.70 -5.99 17.01
CA ALA A 669 -39.70 -6.91 15.86
C ALA A 669 -41.13 -7.31 15.43
N ALA A 670 -42.01 -7.64 16.38
CA ALA A 670 -43.41 -7.94 16.09
C ALA A 670 -44.16 -6.74 15.51
N LEU A 671 -43.92 -5.53 16.04
CA LEU A 671 -44.50 -4.28 15.51
C LEU A 671 -43.96 -3.94 14.12
N SER A 672 -42.68 -4.17 13.84
CA SER A 672 -42.09 -3.93 12.52
C SER A 672 -42.72 -4.81 11.44
N HIS A 673 -42.96 -6.10 11.75
CA HIS A 673 -43.68 -7.02 10.87
C HIS A 673 -45.16 -6.66 10.72
N ARG A 674 -45.84 -6.19 11.78
CA ARG A 674 -47.27 -5.82 11.74
C ARG A 674 -47.55 -4.54 10.94
N PHE A 675 -46.68 -3.55 11.02
CA PHE A 675 -46.86 -2.23 10.39
C PHE A 675 -45.93 -1.97 9.19
N ALA A 676 -45.13 -2.97 8.77
CA ALA A 676 -44.13 -2.88 7.70
C ALA A 676 -43.05 -1.78 7.90
N LEU A 677 -42.83 -1.34 9.14
CA LEU A 677 -41.89 -0.28 9.49
C LEU A 677 -40.46 -0.83 9.63
N ARG A 678 -39.70 -0.86 8.52
CA ARG A 678 -38.33 -1.43 8.46
C ARG A 678 -37.35 -0.87 9.51
N VAL A 679 -37.50 0.41 9.89
CA VAL A 679 -36.59 1.06 10.86
C VAL A 679 -36.75 0.42 12.26
N LEU A 680 -37.95 0.00 12.65
CA LEU A 680 -38.18 -0.68 13.94
C LEU A 680 -37.52 -2.06 14.00
N ALA A 681 -37.35 -2.75 12.87
CA ALA A 681 -36.60 -4.01 12.82
C ALA A 681 -35.11 -3.80 13.09
N ALA A 682 -34.53 -2.69 12.63
CA ALA A 682 -33.15 -2.33 12.92
C ALA A 682 -32.94 -1.96 14.39
N CYS A 683 -33.87 -1.20 14.98
CA CYS A 683 -33.87 -0.92 16.42
C CYS A 683 -34.01 -2.19 17.27
N ALA A 684 -34.88 -3.14 16.87
CA ALA A 684 -34.99 -4.44 17.52
C ALA A 684 -33.66 -5.23 17.51
N GLY A 685 -32.94 -5.23 16.38
CA GLY A 685 -31.63 -5.87 16.28
C GLY A 685 -30.61 -5.29 17.25
N ALA A 686 -30.54 -3.95 17.38
CA ALA A 686 -29.62 -3.30 18.32
C ALA A 686 -29.96 -3.58 19.79
N LEU A 687 -31.25 -3.62 20.16
CA LEU A 687 -31.65 -3.98 21.52
C LEU A 687 -31.37 -5.46 21.84
N HIS A 688 -31.50 -6.37 20.87
CA HIS A 688 -31.08 -7.77 21.03
C HIS A 688 -29.57 -7.91 21.27
N LEU A 689 -28.73 -7.08 20.64
CA LEU A 689 -27.29 -7.03 20.92
C LEU A 689 -27.00 -6.50 22.33
N ALA A 690 -27.66 -5.41 22.74
CA ALA A 690 -27.53 -4.88 24.11
C ALA A 690 -27.96 -5.89 25.18
N ALA A 691 -29.00 -6.69 24.91
CA ALA A 691 -29.44 -7.77 25.78
C ALA A 691 -28.44 -8.93 25.87
N LEU A 692 -27.76 -9.28 24.76
CA LEU A 692 -26.70 -10.29 24.75
C LEU A 692 -25.46 -9.83 25.53
N ALA A 693 -25.04 -8.57 25.33
CA ALA A 693 -23.92 -7.98 26.07
C ALA A 693 -24.22 -7.89 27.58
N GLY A 694 -25.44 -7.46 27.94
CA GLY A 694 -25.91 -7.43 29.31
C GLY A 694 -25.98 -8.82 29.97
N LEU A 695 -26.47 -9.83 29.24
CA LEU A 695 -26.48 -11.22 29.73
C LEU A 695 -25.05 -11.68 30.02
N ALA A 696 -24.13 -11.52 29.07
CA ALA A 696 -22.73 -11.92 29.22
C ALA A 696 -22.04 -11.21 30.40
N GLY A 697 -22.28 -9.91 30.59
CA GLY A 697 -21.74 -9.14 31.73
C GLY A 697 -22.42 -9.42 33.07
N SER A 698 -23.45 -10.28 33.12
CA SER A 698 -24.21 -10.60 34.34
C SER A 698 -24.09 -12.07 34.79
N LEU A 699 -23.32 -12.90 34.05
CA LEU A 699 -23.03 -14.29 34.41
C LEU A 699 -21.80 -14.39 35.32
N HIS A 700 -21.90 -15.17 36.39
CA HIS A 700 -20.79 -15.44 37.31
C HIS A 700 -19.99 -16.66 36.85
N LEU A 701 -18.66 -16.55 36.80
CA LEU A 701 -17.74 -17.61 36.36
C LEU A 701 -16.95 -18.21 37.54
N ASP A 702 -16.65 -19.51 37.48
CA ASP A 702 -15.68 -20.23 38.33
C ASP A 702 -14.22 -19.93 37.91
N PRO A 703 -13.17 -20.22 38.72
CA PRO A 703 -11.77 -20.10 38.30
C PRO A 703 -11.38 -20.95 37.09
N GLU A 704 -12.14 -22.00 36.78
CA GLU A 704 -12.01 -22.80 35.54
C GLU A 704 -12.82 -22.22 34.35
N ASN A 705 -13.31 -20.98 34.48
CA ASN A 705 -14.13 -20.24 33.49
C ASN A 705 -15.49 -20.89 33.13
N ALA A 706 -16.02 -21.78 33.98
CA ALA A 706 -17.37 -22.34 33.83
C ALA A 706 -18.43 -21.47 34.53
N PRO A 707 -19.63 -21.24 33.95
CA PRO A 707 -20.67 -20.42 34.57
C PRO A 707 -21.34 -21.10 35.78
N ARG A 708 -21.41 -20.36 36.90
CA ARG A 708 -21.91 -20.82 38.22
C ARG A 708 -23.41 -20.63 38.44
N ASP A 709 -24.09 -19.83 37.62
CA ASP A 709 -25.49 -19.43 37.85
C ASP A 709 -26.52 -20.56 37.69
N GLY A 710 -26.09 -21.80 37.42
CA GLY A 710 -26.92 -23.00 37.41
C GLY A 710 -28.22 -22.84 36.63
N TRP A 711 -29.35 -23.11 37.30
CA TRP A 711 -30.67 -23.01 36.67
C TRP A 711 -31.11 -21.58 36.32
N PRO A 712 -30.92 -20.54 37.17
CA PRO A 712 -31.12 -19.14 36.79
C PRO A 712 -30.34 -18.72 35.53
N GLY A 713 -29.06 -19.08 35.43
CA GLY A 713 -28.23 -18.79 34.26
C GLY A 713 -28.72 -19.50 33.00
N LEU A 714 -29.03 -20.80 33.11
CA LEU A 714 -29.64 -21.58 32.04
C LEU A 714 -31.00 -21.00 31.60
N ALA A 715 -31.84 -20.56 32.54
CA ALA A 715 -33.15 -19.96 32.25
C ALA A 715 -33.00 -18.61 31.54
N ALA A 716 -32.08 -17.74 31.97
CA ALA A 716 -31.80 -16.47 31.30
C ALA A 716 -31.24 -16.70 29.88
N ALA A 717 -30.30 -17.63 29.71
CA ALA A 717 -29.77 -18.03 28.41
C ALA A 717 -30.87 -18.59 27.48
N LEU A 718 -31.76 -19.46 27.99
CA LEU A 718 -32.88 -20.01 27.22
C LEU A 718 -33.94 -18.95 26.87
N LEU A 719 -34.19 -17.95 27.73
CA LEU A 719 -35.14 -16.87 27.43
C LEU A 719 -34.57 -15.87 26.41
N VAL A 720 -33.31 -15.46 26.57
CA VAL A 720 -32.64 -14.56 25.61
C VAL A 720 -32.42 -15.26 24.27
N GLY A 721 -31.83 -16.47 24.27
CA GLY A 721 -31.66 -17.29 23.07
C GLY A 721 -32.99 -17.68 22.41
N GLY A 722 -34.01 -17.97 23.22
CA GLY A 722 -35.38 -18.22 22.77
C GLY A 722 -36.03 -17.01 22.11
N SER A 723 -35.81 -15.79 22.63
CA SER A 723 -36.32 -14.55 22.01
C SER A 723 -35.71 -14.28 20.62
N LEU A 724 -34.43 -14.63 20.44
CA LEU A 724 -33.71 -14.54 19.17
C LEU A 724 -34.23 -15.57 18.16
N LEU A 725 -34.39 -16.83 18.59
CA LEU A 725 -34.99 -17.88 17.78
C LEU A 725 -36.46 -17.58 17.41
N ALA A 726 -37.24 -16.99 18.34
CA ALA A 726 -38.61 -16.56 18.07
C ALA A 726 -38.68 -15.40 17.07
N THR A 727 -37.74 -14.45 17.16
CA THR A 727 -37.62 -13.35 16.18
C THR A 727 -37.30 -13.89 14.78
N ALA A 728 -36.35 -14.83 14.66
CA ALA A 728 -36.05 -15.50 13.40
C ALA A 728 -37.25 -16.35 12.88
N TRP A 729 -38.02 -16.98 13.77
CA TRP A 729 -39.22 -17.74 13.43
C TRP A 729 -40.38 -16.86 12.90
N LEU A 730 -40.56 -15.65 13.45
CA LEU A 730 -41.55 -14.70 12.95
C LEU A 730 -41.26 -14.32 11.49
N GLU A 731 -40.00 -14.09 11.15
CA GLU A 731 -39.58 -13.82 9.78
C GLU A 731 -39.76 -15.06 8.88
N LEU A 732 -39.33 -16.24 9.31
CA LEU A 732 -39.56 -17.52 8.60
C LEU A 732 -41.05 -17.74 8.28
N ARG A 733 -41.94 -17.53 9.25
CA ARG A 733 -43.39 -17.69 9.08
C ARG A 733 -44.01 -16.63 8.15
N ALA A 734 -43.36 -15.48 7.97
CA ALA A 734 -43.76 -14.51 6.95
C ALA A 734 -43.28 -14.95 5.55
N GLN A 735 -42.08 -15.50 5.44
CA GLN A 735 -41.52 -15.96 4.17
C GLN A 735 -42.18 -17.24 3.63
N LEU A 736 -42.55 -18.20 4.48
CA LEU A 736 -43.30 -19.39 4.07
C LEU A 736 -44.69 -19.04 3.51
N ARG A 737 -45.39 -18.06 4.11
CA ARG A 737 -46.67 -17.57 3.57
C ARG A 737 -46.50 -16.85 2.23
N ALA A 738 -45.39 -16.12 2.05
CA ALA A 738 -45.07 -15.49 0.77
C ALA A 738 -44.61 -16.50 -0.31
N LEU A 739 -44.12 -17.68 0.08
CA LEU A 739 -43.79 -18.79 -0.81
C LEU A 739 -45.06 -19.43 -1.40
N ASP A 740 -46.02 -19.80 -0.55
CA ASP A 740 -47.30 -20.40 -0.95
C ASP A 740 -48.11 -19.49 -1.90
N GLU A 741 -47.95 -18.16 -1.79
CA GLU A 741 -48.63 -17.19 -2.65
C GLU A 741 -47.94 -16.90 -4.00
N ARG A 742 -46.64 -17.20 -4.18
CA ARG A 742 -45.84 -16.59 -5.27
C ARG A 742 -44.78 -17.45 -5.95
N ASP A 743 -44.60 -18.73 -5.57
CA ASP A 743 -43.52 -19.60 -6.08
C ASP A 743 -42.10 -18.96 -5.99
N ALA A 744 -41.92 -18.04 -5.05
CA ALA A 744 -40.74 -17.18 -4.96
C ALA A 744 -39.79 -17.63 -3.84
N LEU A 745 -38.55 -17.96 -4.21
CA LEU A 745 -37.49 -18.43 -3.30
C LEU A 745 -37.40 -17.60 -1.99
N PRO A 746 -37.23 -18.25 -0.81
CA PRO A 746 -37.14 -17.55 0.46
C PRO A 746 -35.89 -16.65 0.49
N ARG A 747 -36.05 -15.44 1.04
CA ARG A 747 -35.01 -14.40 1.12
C ARG A 747 -34.71 -14.08 2.58
N TRP A 748 -34.01 -14.99 3.25
CA TRP A 748 -33.55 -14.82 4.63
C TRP A 748 -32.83 -13.49 4.86
N SER A 749 -33.24 -12.71 5.85
CA SER A 749 -32.46 -11.53 6.25
C SER A 749 -31.20 -11.92 7.01
N LEU A 750 -30.14 -11.13 6.86
CA LEU A 750 -28.92 -11.27 7.68
C LEU A 750 -29.25 -11.17 9.19
N ALA A 751 -30.25 -10.38 9.56
CA ALA A 751 -30.70 -10.25 10.94
C ALA A 751 -31.31 -11.56 11.48
N SER A 752 -32.20 -12.22 10.73
CA SER A 752 -32.71 -13.57 11.10
C SER A 752 -31.59 -14.61 11.18
N GLY A 753 -30.61 -14.53 10.27
CA GLY A 753 -29.47 -15.43 10.25
C GLY A 753 -28.58 -15.27 11.49
N ALA A 754 -28.24 -14.03 11.83
CA ALA A 754 -27.47 -13.68 13.02
C ALA A 754 -28.22 -14.02 14.32
N ALA A 755 -29.52 -13.70 14.40
CA ALA A 755 -30.33 -14.05 15.57
C ALA A 755 -30.43 -15.58 15.78
N LEU A 756 -30.58 -16.35 14.70
CA LEU A 756 -30.66 -17.80 14.78
C LEU A 756 -29.30 -18.44 15.15
N LEU A 757 -28.19 -17.87 14.67
CA LEU A 757 -26.84 -18.26 15.09
C LEU A 757 -26.55 -17.90 16.55
N ALA A 758 -26.87 -16.69 16.99
CA ALA A 758 -26.71 -16.25 18.37
C ALA A 758 -27.59 -17.08 19.31
N GLY A 759 -28.83 -17.39 18.92
CA GLY A 759 -29.70 -18.30 19.66
C GLY A 759 -29.12 -19.71 19.80
N LEU A 760 -28.60 -20.28 18.71
CA LEU A 760 -27.94 -21.60 18.75
C LEU A 760 -26.66 -21.59 19.61
N ALA A 761 -25.87 -20.52 19.54
CA ALA A 761 -24.65 -20.35 20.35
C ALA A 761 -24.98 -20.20 21.83
N VAL A 762 -25.94 -19.35 22.20
CA VAL A 762 -26.39 -19.17 23.60
C VAL A 762 -26.97 -20.47 24.18
N VAL A 763 -27.71 -21.26 23.38
CA VAL A 763 -28.20 -22.59 23.80
C VAL A 763 -27.06 -23.59 23.96
N ALA A 764 -26.08 -23.61 23.05
CA ALA A 764 -24.93 -24.52 23.13
C ALA A 764 -23.99 -24.18 24.29
N LEU A 765 -23.77 -22.89 24.56
CA LEU A 765 -22.99 -22.40 25.70
C LEU A 765 -23.74 -22.58 27.03
N GLY A 766 -25.08 -22.52 27.03
CA GLY A 766 -25.90 -22.82 28.20
C GLY A 766 -25.72 -24.25 28.75
N LEU A 767 -25.20 -25.18 27.95
CA LEU A 767 -24.80 -26.51 28.43
C LEU A 767 -23.61 -26.45 29.41
N LEU A 768 -22.75 -25.43 29.32
CA LEU A 768 -21.62 -25.23 30.25
C LEU A 768 -22.08 -24.83 31.66
N CYS A 769 -23.33 -24.39 31.84
CA CYS A 769 -23.93 -24.21 33.16
C CYS A 769 -24.23 -25.54 33.88
N VAL A 770 -24.02 -26.70 33.22
CA VAL A 770 -24.45 -28.03 33.69
C VAL A 770 -23.44 -29.17 33.36
N LEU A 771 -22.56 -29.02 32.37
CA LEU A 771 -21.64 -30.07 31.88
C LEU A 771 -20.17 -29.63 31.78
N PRO A 772 -19.19 -30.53 32.01
CA PRO A 772 -17.76 -30.23 31.88
C PRO A 772 -17.28 -30.10 30.42
N PRO A 773 -16.23 -29.29 30.16
CA PRO A 773 -15.88 -28.82 28.81
C PRO A 773 -15.46 -29.92 27.83
N GLU A 774 -14.59 -30.87 28.24
CA GLU A 774 -14.12 -31.96 27.36
C GLU A 774 -15.26 -32.80 26.79
N ARG A 775 -16.29 -33.07 27.60
CA ARG A 775 -17.45 -33.88 27.21
C ARG A 775 -18.44 -33.08 26.36
N ALA A 776 -18.60 -31.78 26.65
CA ALA A 776 -19.38 -30.88 25.79
C ALA A 776 -18.73 -30.77 24.39
N ALA A 777 -17.41 -30.63 24.33
CA ALA A 777 -16.65 -30.49 23.09
C ALA A 777 -16.77 -31.69 22.13
N LEU A 778 -16.86 -32.92 22.64
CA LEU A 778 -17.12 -34.11 21.80
C LEU A 778 -18.49 -34.07 21.10
N VAL A 779 -19.48 -33.40 21.68
CA VAL A 779 -20.86 -33.36 21.16
C VAL A 779 -21.03 -32.26 20.11
N TRP A 780 -20.25 -31.16 20.19
CA TRP A 780 -20.39 -30.00 19.31
C TRP A 780 -20.17 -30.30 17.80
N PRO A 781 -19.13 -31.04 17.34
CA PRO A 781 -18.95 -31.33 15.91
C PRO A 781 -20.12 -32.11 15.30
N TRP A 782 -20.69 -33.05 16.07
CA TRP A 782 -21.81 -33.88 15.63
C TRP A 782 -23.14 -33.10 15.64
N LEU A 783 -23.37 -32.23 16.63
CA LEU A 783 -24.47 -31.25 16.58
C LEU A 783 -24.32 -30.32 15.36
N GLY A 784 -23.09 -29.91 15.05
CA GLY A 784 -22.75 -29.13 13.87
C GLY A 784 -23.15 -29.83 12.57
N VAL A 785 -22.81 -31.12 12.39
CA VAL A 785 -23.26 -31.90 11.23
C VAL A 785 -24.80 -31.97 11.13
N GLY A 786 -25.50 -32.01 12.27
CA GLY A 786 -26.96 -31.90 12.33
C GLY A 786 -27.49 -30.54 11.85
N ALA A 787 -26.88 -29.45 12.34
CA ALA A 787 -27.20 -28.08 11.92
C ALA A 787 -26.92 -27.85 10.42
N LEU A 788 -25.79 -28.34 9.90
CA LEU A 788 -25.46 -28.34 8.48
C LEU A 788 -26.53 -29.07 7.66
N TRP A 789 -26.90 -30.29 8.05
CA TRP A 789 -27.89 -31.08 7.33
C TRP A 789 -29.25 -30.37 7.28
N LEU A 790 -29.71 -29.81 8.41
CA LEU A 790 -30.97 -29.08 8.47
C LEU A 790 -30.90 -27.79 7.65
N GLY A 791 -29.84 -26.99 7.82
CA GLY A 791 -29.60 -25.74 7.11
C GLY A 791 -29.51 -25.91 5.59
N LEU A 792 -28.86 -26.98 5.10
CA LEU A 792 -28.87 -27.33 3.69
C LEU A 792 -30.26 -27.72 3.18
N ARG A 793 -31.07 -28.39 4.01
CA ARG A 793 -32.41 -28.87 3.63
C ARG A 793 -33.46 -27.76 3.57
N ILE A 794 -33.41 -26.78 4.48
CA ILE A 794 -34.28 -25.59 4.45
C ILE A 794 -33.65 -24.42 3.67
N ALA A 795 -32.47 -24.62 3.07
CA ALA A 795 -31.67 -23.61 2.38
C ALA A 795 -31.43 -22.33 3.20
N HIS A 796 -31.15 -22.47 4.50
CA HIS A 796 -30.86 -21.38 5.44
C HIS A 796 -29.34 -21.27 5.65
N PRO A 797 -28.65 -20.29 5.02
CA PRO A 797 -27.18 -20.24 4.98
C PRO A 797 -26.57 -20.09 6.38
N ALA A 798 -27.14 -19.26 7.25
CA ALA A 798 -26.61 -19.04 8.60
C ALA A 798 -26.77 -20.29 9.50
N LEU A 799 -27.82 -21.10 9.32
CA LEU A 799 -28.00 -22.34 10.11
C LEU A 799 -26.99 -23.39 9.65
N ALA A 800 -26.74 -23.44 8.34
CA ALA A 800 -25.65 -24.25 7.83
C ALA A 800 -24.32 -23.77 8.44
N LEU A 801 -23.94 -22.50 8.30
CA LEU A 801 -22.69 -21.94 8.86
C LEU A 801 -22.52 -22.17 10.38
N GLY A 802 -23.60 -22.36 11.15
CA GLY A 802 -23.54 -22.79 12.55
C GLY A 802 -22.77 -24.09 12.80
N TRP A 803 -22.64 -24.96 11.79
CA TRP A 803 -21.79 -26.16 11.87
C TRP A 803 -20.32 -25.82 12.10
N LEU A 804 -19.84 -24.75 11.47
CA LEU A 804 -18.44 -24.32 11.53
C LEU A 804 -18.12 -23.75 12.91
N LEU A 805 -19.02 -22.94 13.49
CA LEU A 805 -18.83 -22.39 14.83
C LEU A 805 -18.67 -23.49 15.89
N LEU A 806 -19.49 -24.55 15.80
CA LEU A 806 -19.42 -25.70 16.71
C LEU A 806 -18.14 -26.53 16.52
N GLN A 807 -17.61 -26.62 15.30
CA GLN A 807 -16.34 -27.29 15.01
C GLN A 807 -15.11 -26.48 15.45
N VAL A 808 -15.13 -25.16 15.25
CA VAL A 808 -14.09 -24.26 15.75
C VAL A 808 -14.09 -24.27 17.28
N GLY A 809 -15.27 -24.22 17.92
CA GLY A 809 -15.39 -24.35 19.38
C GLY A 809 -14.81 -25.68 19.90
N ALA A 810 -15.09 -26.79 19.21
CA ALA A 810 -14.54 -28.10 19.58
C ALA A 810 -13.01 -28.20 19.37
N ALA A 811 -12.48 -27.57 18.32
CA ALA A 811 -11.03 -27.47 18.10
C ALA A 811 -10.34 -26.59 19.14
N ILE A 812 -10.93 -25.45 19.52
CA ILE A 812 -10.42 -24.61 20.62
C ILE A 812 -10.40 -25.44 21.91
N ALA A 813 -11.47 -26.17 22.23
CA ALA A 813 -11.50 -27.06 23.38
C ALA A 813 -10.47 -28.21 23.29
N THR A 814 -10.20 -28.72 22.08
CA THR A 814 -9.16 -29.75 21.85
C THR A 814 -7.75 -29.20 22.08
N LEU A 815 -7.49 -27.93 21.78
CA LEU A 815 -6.19 -27.29 21.99
C LEU A 815 -6.01 -26.76 23.42
N ALA A 816 -7.09 -26.34 24.08
CA ALA A 816 -7.07 -25.80 25.44
C ALA A 816 -7.17 -26.87 26.53
N PHE A 817 -7.84 -28.00 26.26
CA PHE A 817 -8.15 -29.05 27.23
C PHE A 817 -7.86 -30.47 26.72
N GLY A 818 -7.28 -30.63 25.53
CA GLY A 818 -6.89 -31.94 24.98
C GLY A 818 -5.47 -32.38 25.38
N PRO A 819 -5.05 -33.59 24.96
CA PRO A 819 -3.70 -34.08 25.25
C PRO A 819 -2.63 -33.28 24.48
N ASP A 820 -1.43 -33.22 25.03
CA ASP A 820 -0.27 -32.64 24.35
C ASP A 820 0.08 -33.48 23.11
N LEU A 821 -0.16 -32.91 21.92
CA LEU A 821 -0.03 -33.58 20.62
C LEU A 821 1.42 -33.96 20.25
N LEU A 822 2.40 -33.50 21.03
CA LEU A 822 3.81 -33.82 20.86
C LEU A 822 4.35 -34.84 21.88
N ALA A 823 3.53 -35.24 22.87
CA ALA A 823 3.90 -36.21 23.90
C ALA A 823 3.60 -37.67 23.49
N ASP A 824 4.36 -38.63 24.03
CA ASP A 824 4.21 -40.06 23.76
C ASP A 824 2.93 -40.64 24.42
N VAL A 825 1.77 -40.49 23.75
CA VAL A 825 0.49 -41.05 24.18
C VAL A 825 0.15 -42.31 23.36
N PRO A 826 -0.11 -43.47 24.00
CA PRO A 826 -0.41 -44.71 23.28
C PRO A 826 -1.82 -44.73 22.65
N PHE A 827 -1.98 -45.58 21.65
CA PHE A 827 -3.23 -45.77 20.92
C PHE A 827 -4.31 -46.39 21.83
N GLY A 828 -5.27 -45.59 22.29
CA GLY A 828 -6.41 -46.07 23.10
C GLY A 828 -7.10 -45.03 24.00
N GLY A 829 -6.44 -43.91 24.33
CA GLY A 829 -7.05 -42.83 25.10
C GLY A 829 -8.06 -41.99 24.30
N LEU A 830 -9.09 -41.45 24.97
CA LEU A 830 -10.09 -40.54 24.37
C LEU A 830 -9.48 -39.31 23.67
N GLY A 831 -8.25 -38.92 24.04
CA GLY A 831 -7.54 -37.76 23.53
C GLY A 831 -7.27 -37.76 22.01
N LEU A 832 -7.03 -38.92 21.38
CA LEU A 832 -6.90 -39.01 19.91
C LEU A 832 -8.25 -39.03 19.19
N GLY A 833 -9.35 -39.29 19.92
CA GLY A 833 -10.71 -39.26 19.40
C GLY A 833 -11.13 -37.87 18.94
N LEU A 834 -10.64 -36.81 19.58
CA LEU A 834 -10.94 -35.42 19.24
C LEU A 834 -10.36 -35.02 17.86
N PRO A 835 -9.03 -35.04 17.60
CA PRO A 835 -8.45 -34.77 16.28
C PRO A 835 -9.05 -35.62 15.15
N LEU A 836 -9.25 -36.92 15.39
CA LEU A 836 -9.85 -37.81 14.41
C LEU A 836 -11.32 -37.47 14.15
N SER A 837 -12.09 -37.11 15.19
CA SER A 837 -13.48 -36.67 15.02
C SER A 837 -13.58 -35.38 14.21
N LEU A 838 -12.70 -34.40 14.46
CA LEU A 838 -12.63 -33.14 13.70
C LEU A 838 -12.29 -33.40 12.23
N ALA A 839 -11.28 -34.24 11.96
CA ALA A 839 -10.91 -34.64 10.60
C ALA A 839 -12.06 -35.35 9.86
N LEU A 840 -12.68 -36.36 10.49
CA LEU A 840 -13.74 -37.18 9.88
C LEU A 840 -15.07 -36.43 9.71
N THR A 841 -15.54 -35.73 10.76
CA THR A 841 -16.76 -34.91 10.65
C THR A 841 -16.56 -33.76 9.67
N GLY A 842 -15.34 -33.24 9.55
CA GLY A 842 -14.96 -32.32 8.51
C GLY A 842 -15.10 -32.91 7.10
N LEU A 843 -14.56 -34.11 6.85
CA LEU A 843 -14.71 -34.77 5.55
C LEU A 843 -16.17 -35.10 5.21
N LEU A 844 -16.98 -35.47 6.22
CA LEU A 844 -18.43 -35.69 6.05
C LEU A 844 -19.18 -34.39 5.73
N ALA A 845 -18.83 -33.28 6.39
CA ALA A 845 -19.36 -31.96 6.07
C ALA A 845 -18.95 -31.51 4.65
N GLY A 846 -17.70 -31.78 4.25
CA GLY A 846 -17.19 -31.53 2.91
C GLY A 846 -17.94 -32.27 1.81
N ASP A 847 -18.17 -33.57 1.95
CA ASP A 847 -18.98 -34.37 1.01
C ASP A 847 -20.44 -33.89 0.95
N ALA A 848 -21.04 -33.48 2.08
CA ALA A 848 -22.38 -32.90 2.10
C ALA A 848 -22.44 -31.53 1.39
N LEU A 849 -21.47 -30.65 1.64
CA LEU A 849 -21.34 -29.35 1.00
C LEU A 849 -21.05 -29.47 -0.51
N GLN A 850 -20.16 -30.38 -0.93
CA GLN A 850 -19.87 -30.66 -2.35
C GLN A 850 -21.12 -31.16 -3.09
N ARG A 851 -21.93 -32.03 -2.47
CA ARG A 851 -23.21 -32.47 -3.06
C ARG A 851 -24.22 -31.33 -3.16
N ALA A 852 -24.30 -30.46 -2.15
CA ALA A 852 -25.11 -29.24 -2.20
C ALA A 852 -24.61 -28.21 -3.23
N ALA A 853 -23.33 -28.22 -3.57
CA ALA A 853 -22.71 -27.31 -4.54
C ALA A 853 -22.95 -27.68 -6.02
N ARG A 854 -23.59 -28.84 -6.31
CA ARG A 854 -23.85 -29.27 -7.70
C ARG A 854 -24.77 -28.29 -8.45
N PRO A 855 -24.62 -28.07 -9.77
CA PRO A 855 -25.37 -27.04 -10.50
C PRO A 855 -26.90 -27.18 -10.46
N ALA A 856 -27.41 -28.41 -10.27
CA ALA A 856 -28.84 -28.72 -10.14
C ALA A 856 -29.42 -28.44 -8.74
N SER A 857 -28.65 -27.87 -7.81
CA SER A 857 -29.13 -27.54 -6.46
C SER A 857 -29.88 -26.21 -6.40
N ASN A 858 -30.71 -26.06 -5.35
CA ASN A 858 -31.45 -24.84 -5.05
C ASN A 858 -30.52 -23.61 -5.11
N PRO A 859 -30.85 -22.54 -5.86
CA PRO A 859 -30.02 -21.33 -5.97
C PRO A 859 -29.70 -20.66 -4.63
N ALA A 860 -30.55 -20.82 -3.60
CA ALA A 860 -30.25 -20.34 -2.24
C ALA A 860 -29.03 -21.05 -1.58
N LEU A 861 -28.58 -22.18 -2.13
CA LEU A 861 -27.36 -22.88 -1.73
C LEU A 861 -26.12 -22.48 -2.54
N ALA A 862 -26.18 -21.42 -3.36
CA ALA A 862 -25.03 -20.99 -4.18
C ALA A 862 -23.76 -20.69 -3.37
N TRP A 863 -23.89 -20.28 -2.10
CA TRP A 863 -22.77 -20.09 -1.17
C TRP A 863 -21.94 -21.36 -0.95
N THR A 864 -22.55 -22.55 -1.02
CA THR A 864 -21.81 -23.83 -0.92
C THR A 864 -20.82 -24.04 -2.07
N ARG A 865 -20.97 -23.31 -3.17
CA ARG A 865 -20.09 -23.35 -4.36
C ARG A 865 -18.88 -22.43 -4.22
N GLN A 866 -18.85 -21.56 -3.20
CA GLN A 866 -17.71 -20.66 -2.95
C GLN A 866 -16.45 -21.47 -2.67
N ALA A 867 -15.32 -21.02 -3.23
CA ALA A 867 -14.04 -21.70 -3.08
C ALA A 867 -13.65 -21.78 -1.60
N VAL A 868 -13.81 -20.68 -0.85
CA VAL A 868 -13.49 -20.60 0.58
C VAL A 868 -14.20 -21.68 1.41
N VAL A 869 -15.48 -21.96 1.15
CA VAL A 869 -16.26 -22.97 1.88
C VAL A 869 -15.76 -24.38 1.58
N GLN A 870 -15.52 -24.70 0.31
CA GLN A 870 -15.07 -26.03 -0.12
C GLN A 870 -13.61 -26.32 0.26
N TRP A 871 -12.74 -25.32 0.15
CA TRP A 871 -11.32 -25.43 0.50
C TRP A 871 -11.09 -25.34 2.01
N GLY A 872 -11.82 -24.48 2.72
CA GLY A 872 -11.72 -24.35 4.17
C GLY A 872 -11.99 -25.68 4.88
N ILE A 873 -13.02 -26.41 4.45
CA ILE A 873 -13.35 -27.71 5.06
C ILE A 873 -12.34 -28.82 4.71
N VAL A 874 -11.87 -28.89 3.47
CA VAL A 874 -10.84 -29.87 3.07
C VAL A 874 -9.50 -29.56 3.75
N GLY A 875 -9.11 -28.28 3.81
CA GLY A 875 -7.91 -27.82 4.51
C GLY A 875 -7.96 -28.09 6.01
N TRP A 876 -9.09 -27.83 6.67
CA TRP A 876 -9.33 -28.17 8.08
C TRP A 876 -9.14 -29.67 8.34
N SER A 877 -9.79 -30.53 7.55
CA SER A 877 -9.64 -31.98 7.67
C SER A 877 -8.21 -32.46 7.42
N LEU A 878 -7.49 -31.89 6.45
CA LEU A 878 -6.11 -32.27 6.14
C LEU A 878 -5.10 -31.75 7.18
N ALA A 879 -5.36 -30.60 7.82
CA ALA A 879 -4.55 -30.10 8.92
C ALA A 879 -4.64 -31.04 10.13
N TRP A 880 -5.86 -31.40 10.55
CA TRP A 880 -6.06 -32.36 11.64
C TRP A 880 -5.56 -33.78 11.30
N TRP A 881 -5.61 -34.19 10.03
CA TRP A 881 -4.96 -35.42 9.55
C TRP A 881 -3.43 -35.36 9.65
N GLY A 882 -2.81 -34.25 9.23
CA GLY A 882 -1.35 -34.06 9.28
C GLY A 882 -0.79 -33.99 10.70
N LEU A 883 -1.49 -33.27 11.59
CA LEU A 883 -1.16 -33.18 13.02
C LEU A 883 -1.21 -34.55 13.72
N MET A 884 -2.05 -35.47 13.27
CA MET A 884 -2.09 -36.85 13.74
C MET A 884 -0.99 -37.73 13.11
N LEU A 885 -0.71 -37.54 11.81
CA LEU A 885 0.15 -38.43 11.03
C LEU A 885 1.64 -38.34 11.43
N VAL A 886 2.19 -37.14 11.61
CA VAL A 886 3.65 -36.97 11.83
C VAL A 886 4.11 -37.56 13.17
N PRO A 887 3.47 -37.28 14.33
CA PRO A 887 3.82 -37.91 15.60
C PRO A 887 3.70 -39.44 15.53
N GLN A 888 2.65 -39.95 14.85
CA GLN A 888 2.41 -41.38 14.73
C GLN A 888 3.50 -42.12 13.95
N VAL A 889 4.01 -41.55 12.85
CA VAL A 889 5.10 -42.16 12.05
C VAL A 889 6.40 -42.17 12.86
N LEU A 890 6.71 -41.08 13.56
CA LEU A 890 7.91 -41.01 14.41
C LEU A 890 7.84 -41.99 15.58
N HIS A 891 6.67 -42.12 16.24
CA HIS A 891 6.47 -43.09 17.31
C HIS A 891 6.65 -44.53 16.83
N LEU A 892 6.13 -44.89 15.64
CA LEU A 892 6.34 -46.21 15.04
C LEU A 892 7.82 -46.48 14.68
N LEU A 893 8.54 -45.47 14.17
CA LEU A 893 9.98 -45.60 13.88
C LEU A 893 10.83 -45.72 15.14
N ARG A 894 10.44 -45.07 16.25
CA ARG A 894 11.06 -45.25 17.57
C ARG A 894 10.86 -46.69 18.06
N GLN A 895 9.63 -47.21 18.00
CA GLN A 895 9.31 -48.59 18.39
C GLN A 895 10.04 -49.66 17.56
N ALA A 896 10.39 -49.34 16.31
CA ALA A 896 11.10 -50.24 15.40
C ALA A 896 12.63 -50.04 15.35
N GLU A 897 13.19 -49.20 16.23
CA GLU A 897 14.63 -48.82 16.28
C GLU A 897 15.22 -48.28 14.96
N ALA A 898 14.36 -47.90 14.00
CA ALA A 898 14.73 -47.64 12.60
C ALA A 898 14.84 -46.14 12.25
N LEU A 899 15.16 -45.28 13.22
CA LEU A 899 15.09 -43.82 13.08
C LEU A 899 15.95 -43.24 11.94
N HIS A 900 17.09 -43.87 11.60
CA HIS A 900 17.92 -43.46 10.46
C HIS A 900 17.17 -43.53 9.10
N GLY A 901 16.11 -44.34 9.00
CA GLY A 901 15.23 -44.45 7.84
C GLY A 901 14.12 -43.39 7.76
N TRP A 902 14.08 -42.40 8.67
CA TRP A 902 13.02 -41.39 8.72
C TRP A 902 12.76 -40.65 7.38
N PRO A 903 13.75 -40.30 6.53
CA PRO A 903 13.45 -39.54 5.31
C PRO A 903 12.67 -40.38 4.31
N ALA A 904 13.10 -41.64 4.10
CA ALA A 904 12.41 -42.58 3.21
C ALA A 904 11.00 -42.93 3.73
N ALA A 905 10.84 -43.11 5.04
CA ALA A 905 9.54 -43.34 5.67
C ALA A 905 8.60 -42.14 5.49
N MET A 906 9.08 -40.91 5.71
CA MET A 906 8.27 -39.70 5.55
C MET A 906 7.86 -39.45 4.08
N VAL A 907 8.79 -39.64 3.13
CA VAL A 907 8.48 -39.63 1.69
C VAL A 907 7.39 -40.67 1.36
N GLY A 908 7.51 -41.88 1.90
CA GLY A 908 6.50 -42.94 1.76
C GLY A 908 5.12 -42.54 2.29
N CYS A 909 5.05 -41.96 3.50
CA CYS A 909 3.79 -41.53 4.11
C CYS A 909 3.12 -40.35 3.36
N VAL A 910 3.92 -39.42 2.83
CA VAL A 910 3.43 -38.32 1.97
C VAL A 910 2.85 -38.88 0.66
N VAL A 911 3.55 -39.83 0.01
CA VAL A 911 3.08 -40.51 -1.21
C VAL A 911 1.81 -41.34 -0.93
N ALA A 912 1.75 -42.06 0.18
CA ALA A 912 0.56 -42.84 0.56
C ALA A 912 -0.66 -41.96 0.86
N SER A 913 -0.49 -40.85 1.59
CA SER A 913 -1.56 -39.88 1.85
C SER A 913 -2.04 -39.19 0.57
N SER A 914 -1.11 -38.85 -0.33
CA SER A 914 -1.39 -38.35 -1.69
C SER A 914 -2.25 -39.34 -2.48
N LEU A 915 -1.87 -40.61 -2.48
CA LEU A 915 -2.57 -41.68 -3.19
C LEU A 915 -4.00 -41.87 -2.64
N LEU A 916 -4.17 -41.93 -1.32
CA LEU A 916 -5.48 -42.06 -0.67
C LEU A 916 -6.41 -40.87 -0.99
N ALA A 917 -5.91 -39.63 -0.90
CA ALA A 917 -6.67 -38.45 -1.26
C ALA A 917 -7.04 -38.44 -2.77
N THR A 918 -6.12 -38.86 -3.64
CA THR A 918 -6.34 -39.02 -5.08
C THR A 918 -7.43 -40.07 -5.38
N MET A 919 -7.43 -41.19 -4.66
CA MET A 919 -8.43 -42.25 -4.79
C MET A 919 -9.81 -41.82 -4.29
N LEU A 920 -9.89 -41.18 -3.12
CA LEU A 920 -11.15 -40.68 -2.56
C LEU A 920 -11.74 -39.55 -3.43
N ALA A 921 -10.89 -38.67 -3.96
CA ALA A 921 -11.28 -37.64 -4.92
C ALA A 921 -11.86 -38.24 -6.21
N ALA A 922 -11.25 -39.30 -6.75
CA ALA A 922 -11.77 -40.01 -7.92
C ALA A 922 -13.07 -40.78 -7.61
N TRP A 923 -13.22 -41.37 -6.42
CA TRP A 923 -14.41 -42.15 -6.06
C TRP A 923 -15.67 -41.29 -5.81
N ARG A 924 -15.51 -40.05 -5.35
CA ARG A 924 -16.62 -39.12 -5.03
C ARG A 924 -16.80 -37.97 -6.02
N ASP A 925 -16.09 -37.99 -7.15
CA ASP A 925 -15.93 -36.85 -8.07
C ASP A 925 -15.52 -35.56 -7.34
N TRP A 926 -14.76 -35.68 -6.24
CA TRP A 926 -14.45 -34.58 -5.33
C TRP A 926 -13.24 -33.79 -5.81
N ARG A 927 -13.51 -32.91 -6.78
CA ARG A 927 -12.50 -32.03 -7.40
C ARG A 927 -11.63 -31.30 -6.38
N VAL A 928 -12.20 -30.74 -5.32
CA VAL A 928 -11.44 -29.94 -4.33
C VAL A 928 -10.51 -30.82 -3.49
N LEU A 929 -10.93 -32.03 -3.09
CA LEU A 929 -10.02 -33.00 -2.46
C LEU A 929 -8.90 -33.44 -3.43
N GLY A 930 -9.21 -33.59 -4.72
CA GLY A 930 -8.22 -33.87 -5.76
C GLY A 930 -7.21 -32.72 -5.93
N GLN A 931 -7.68 -31.47 -5.86
CA GLN A 931 -6.82 -30.29 -5.84
C GLN A 931 -5.97 -30.23 -4.56
N ALA A 932 -6.52 -30.64 -3.42
CA ALA A 932 -5.80 -30.70 -2.14
C ALA A 932 -4.70 -31.78 -2.07
N THR A 933 -4.39 -32.45 -3.18
CA THR A 933 -3.16 -33.24 -3.35
C THR A 933 -1.95 -32.38 -3.74
N ALA A 934 -2.10 -31.11 -4.12
CA ALA A 934 -0.98 -30.23 -4.46
C ALA A 934 0.09 -30.04 -3.34
N PRO A 935 -0.26 -30.01 -2.03
CA PRO A 935 0.71 -29.89 -0.93
C PRO A 935 1.71 -31.05 -0.80
N THR A 936 1.56 -32.12 -1.58
CA THR A 936 2.48 -33.27 -1.51
C THR A 936 3.87 -32.91 -2.02
N LEU A 937 3.97 -32.02 -3.00
CA LEU A 937 5.25 -31.52 -3.49
C LEU A 937 6.00 -30.68 -2.44
N PRO A 938 5.42 -29.63 -1.82
CA PRO A 938 6.12 -28.90 -0.76
C PRO A 938 6.40 -29.78 0.47
N ALA A 939 5.61 -30.82 0.76
CA ALA A 939 5.96 -31.80 1.78
C ALA A 939 7.23 -32.61 1.42
N LEU A 940 7.40 -33.03 0.16
CA LEU A 940 8.65 -33.65 -0.33
C LEU A 940 9.83 -32.67 -0.29
N VAL A 941 9.61 -31.39 -0.65
CA VAL A 941 10.63 -30.34 -0.54
C VAL A 941 11.06 -30.14 0.92
N LEU A 942 10.12 -30.14 1.87
CA LEU A 942 10.43 -30.03 3.30
C LEU A 942 11.30 -31.20 3.79
N VAL A 943 11.02 -32.44 3.36
CA VAL A 943 11.89 -33.58 3.68
C VAL A 943 13.29 -33.40 3.08
N ALA A 944 13.40 -32.98 1.82
CA ALA A 944 14.71 -32.71 1.19
C ALA A 944 15.50 -31.60 1.88
N LEU A 945 14.82 -30.54 2.34
CA LEU A 945 15.46 -29.44 3.09
C LEU A 945 15.95 -29.90 4.47
N VAL A 946 15.17 -30.73 5.19
CA VAL A 946 15.60 -31.29 6.48
C VAL A 946 16.74 -32.30 6.29
N MET A 947 16.76 -33.07 5.21
CA MET A 947 17.92 -33.92 4.86
C MET A 947 19.18 -33.07 4.62
N ALA A 948 19.07 -32.00 3.82
CA ALA A 948 20.19 -31.11 3.54
C ALA A 948 20.70 -30.36 4.79
N ALA A 949 19.80 -29.98 5.71
CA ALA A 949 20.16 -29.35 6.99
C ALA A 949 20.82 -30.31 7.99
N LEU A 950 20.82 -31.62 7.72
CA LEU A 950 21.41 -32.68 8.53
C LEU A 950 22.54 -33.42 7.78
N ASP A 951 23.02 -32.86 6.66
CA ASP A 951 24.05 -33.43 5.78
C ASP A 951 23.79 -34.89 5.34
N VAL A 952 22.51 -35.29 5.23
CA VAL A 952 22.11 -36.64 4.84
C VAL A 952 22.13 -36.78 3.31
N THR A 953 22.93 -37.72 2.79
CA THR A 953 22.97 -38.04 1.37
C THR A 953 21.61 -38.51 0.84
N PRO A 954 21.08 -37.93 -0.26
CA PRO A 954 19.78 -38.30 -0.83
C PRO A 954 19.60 -39.80 -1.10
N SER A 955 20.67 -40.49 -1.48
CA SER A 955 20.66 -41.92 -1.82
C SER A 955 20.68 -42.88 -0.63
N ALA A 956 21.03 -42.43 0.60
CA ALA A 956 21.18 -43.30 1.78
C ALA A 956 19.85 -43.84 2.35
N HIS A 957 19.94 -44.91 3.15
CA HIS A 957 18.83 -45.51 3.92
C HIS A 957 17.51 -45.68 3.12
N LEU A 958 17.58 -46.39 1.98
CA LEU A 958 16.49 -46.59 1.01
C LEU A 958 16.05 -45.32 0.24
N GLY A 959 16.71 -44.18 0.43
CA GLY A 959 16.52 -42.95 -0.35
C GLY A 959 16.72 -43.15 -1.86
N TRP A 960 17.67 -44.00 -2.26
CA TRP A 960 17.87 -44.42 -3.65
C TRP A 960 16.62 -45.07 -4.30
N LEU A 961 15.68 -45.60 -3.51
CA LEU A 961 14.40 -46.11 -3.97
C LEU A 961 13.27 -45.08 -3.75
N ALA A 962 13.24 -44.43 -2.57
CA ALA A 962 12.18 -43.50 -2.20
C ALA A 962 12.11 -42.28 -3.13
N TRP A 963 13.25 -41.68 -3.51
CA TRP A 963 13.27 -40.51 -4.39
C TRP A 963 12.87 -40.81 -5.84
N PRO A 964 13.34 -41.90 -6.49
CA PRO A 964 12.81 -42.31 -7.80
C PRO A 964 11.33 -42.70 -7.78
N VAL A 965 10.84 -43.34 -6.70
CA VAL A 965 9.41 -43.61 -6.52
C VAL A 965 8.62 -42.30 -6.37
N ALA A 966 9.15 -41.33 -5.63
CA ALA A 966 8.54 -40.00 -5.51
C ALA A 966 8.54 -39.23 -6.84
N LEU A 967 9.60 -39.33 -7.66
CA LEU A 967 9.66 -38.75 -9.01
C LEU A 967 8.63 -39.41 -9.94
N LEU A 968 8.52 -40.74 -9.92
CA LEU A 968 7.53 -41.49 -10.70
C LEU A 968 6.10 -41.13 -10.27
N TRP A 969 5.83 -41.11 -8.96
CA TRP A 969 4.52 -40.70 -8.44
C TRP A 969 4.22 -39.24 -8.76
N HIS A 970 5.18 -38.32 -8.64
CA HIS A 970 5.01 -36.92 -9.03
C HIS A 970 4.61 -36.79 -10.51
N GLY A 971 5.27 -37.51 -11.41
CA GLY A 971 4.87 -37.55 -12.83
C GLY A 971 3.45 -38.09 -13.05
N LEU A 972 3.06 -39.17 -12.37
CA LEU A 972 1.69 -39.72 -12.44
C LEU A 972 0.65 -38.78 -11.82
N LEU A 973 1.00 -38.12 -10.72
CA LEU A 973 0.16 -37.18 -9.99
C LEU A 973 -0.08 -35.92 -10.83
N LEU A 974 0.93 -35.37 -11.51
CA LEU A 974 0.77 -34.26 -12.45
C LEU A 974 -0.28 -34.58 -13.55
N ARG A 975 -0.30 -35.81 -14.08
CA ARG A 975 -1.33 -36.24 -15.06
C ARG A 975 -2.73 -36.29 -14.45
N ARG A 976 -2.88 -36.71 -13.20
CA ARG A 976 -4.18 -36.71 -12.50
C ARG A 976 -4.62 -35.29 -12.15
N GLN A 977 -3.69 -34.47 -11.67
CA GLN A 977 -3.88 -33.07 -11.33
C GLN A 977 -4.26 -32.21 -12.53
N ALA A 978 -3.87 -32.58 -13.75
CA ALA A 978 -4.37 -31.94 -14.99
C ALA A 978 -5.90 -32.04 -15.18
N GLY A 979 -6.58 -33.01 -14.55
CA GLY A 979 -8.05 -33.09 -14.53
C GLY A 979 -8.71 -32.16 -13.50
N TRP A 980 -7.94 -31.59 -12.57
CA TRP A 980 -8.44 -30.81 -11.44
C TRP A 980 -7.96 -29.35 -11.46
N PHE A 981 -6.71 -29.13 -11.85
CA PHE A 981 -6.03 -27.85 -12.03
C PHE A 981 -5.88 -27.50 -13.51
N GLY A 982 -5.80 -26.20 -13.81
CA GLY A 982 -5.38 -25.68 -15.09
C GLY A 982 -4.66 -24.35 -14.90
N GLY A 983 -3.82 -23.96 -15.86
CA GLY A 983 -3.03 -22.73 -15.78
C GLY A 983 -1.91 -22.78 -14.74
N TRP A 984 -1.68 -21.66 -14.06
CA TRP A 984 -0.48 -21.42 -13.25
C TRP A 984 -0.23 -22.38 -12.06
N PRO A 985 -1.23 -22.96 -11.36
CA PRO A 985 -0.92 -23.84 -10.21
C PRO A 985 -0.30 -25.15 -10.67
N LEU A 986 -0.78 -25.72 -11.79
CA LEU A 986 -0.21 -26.92 -12.37
C LEU A 986 1.18 -26.64 -12.93
N GLN A 987 1.34 -25.49 -13.60
CA GLN A 987 2.63 -24.98 -14.05
C GLN A 987 3.65 -24.86 -12.90
N ALA A 988 3.23 -24.37 -11.73
CA ALA A 988 4.09 -24.26 -10.56
C ALA A 988 4.53 -25.64 -10.03
N LEU A 989 3.64 -26.64 -10.01
CA LEU A 989 3.99 -28.01 -9.61
C LEU A 989 5.00 -28.65 -10.56
N HIS A 990 4.88 -28.44 -11.88
CA HIS A 990 5.86 -28.86 -12.88
C HIS A 990 7.25 -28.22 -12.67
N VAL A 991 7.29 -26.93 -12.32
CA VAL A 991 8.52 -26.15 -12.13
C VAL A 991 9.20 -26.45 -10.79
N LEU A 992 8.44 -26.50 -9.69
CA LEU A 992 8.95 -26.86 -8.36
C LEU A 992 9.45 -28.31 -8.34
N GLY A 993 8.79 -29.22 -9.07
CA GLY A 993 9.25 -30.59 -9.25
C GLY A 993 10.61 -30.65 -9.97
N LEU A 994 10.77 -29.88 -11.05
CA LEU A 994 12.07 -29.75 -11.73
C LEU A 994 13.16 -29.30 -10.74
N TRP A 995 12.93 -28.24 -9.97
CA TRP A 995 13.94 -27.73 -9.03
C TRP A 995 14.30 -28.73 -7.93
N LEU A 996 13.31 -29.43 -7.36
CA LEU A 996 13.54 -30.45 -6.33
C LEU A 996 14.47 -31.56 -6.86
N PHE A 997 14.14 -32.15 -8.01
CA PHE A 997 14.91 -33.28 -8.54
C PHE A 997 16.25 -32.86 -9.18
N VAL A 998 16.34 -31.67 -9.78
CA VAL A 998 17.62 -31.10 -10.23
C VAL A 998 18.52 -30.76 -9.05
N GLY A 999 17.96 -30.21 -7.97
CA GLY A 999 18.66 -29.92 -6.72
C GLY A 999 19.26 -31.18 -6.10
N LEU A 1000 18.43 -32.19 -5.84
CA LEU A 1000 18.86 -33.50 -5.32
C LEU A 1000 19.97 -34.14 -6.18
N ALA A 1001 19.83 -34.13 -7.51
CA ALA A 1001 20.85 -34.67 -8.41
C ALA A 1001 22.15 -33.83 -8.47
N SER A 1002 22.05 -32.51 -8.27
CA SER A 1002 23.24 -31.63 -8.22
C SER A 1002 23.99 -31.80 -6.90
N THR A 1003 23.27 -31.93 -5.78
CA THR A 1003 23.85 -32.25 -4.46
C THR A 1003 24.56 -33.60 -4.49
N GLU A 1004 23.91 -34.64 -5.02
CA GLU A 1004 24.52 -35.97 -5.16
C GLU A 1004 25.83 -35.89 -5.97
N LEU A 1005 25.83 -35.27 -7.16
CA LEU A 1005 27.05 -35.15 -7.97
C LEU A 1005 28.15 -34.31 -7.29
N ALA A 1006 27.78 -33.23 -6.59
CA ALA A 1006 28.73 -32.36 -5.90
C ALA A 1006 29.43 -33.09 -4.75
N LEU A 1007 28.72 -33.94 -4.00
CA LEU A 1007 29.30 -34.77 -2.94
C LEU A 1007 30.27 -35.81 -3.53
N HIS A 1008 29.86 -36.58 -4.55
CA HIS A 1008 30.75 -37.56 -5.20
C HIS A 1008 32.02 -36.93 -5.83
N LEU A 1009 31.93 -35.72 -6.38
CA LEU A 1009 33.10 -34.99 -6.91
C LEU A 1009 33.96 -34.35 -5.80
N ALA A 1010 33.39 -34.04 -4.64
CA ALA A 1010 34.15 -33.59 -3.48
C ALA A 1010 35.00 -34.73 -2.90
N ASP A 1011 34.46 -35.96 -2.86
CA ASP A 1011 35.17 -37.16 -2.40
C ASP A 1011 36.28 -37.60 -3.38
N ALA A 1012 36.09 -37.36 -4.68
CA ALA A 1012 37.02 -37.77 -5.74
C ALA A 1012 38.18 -36.79 -6.04
N SER A 1013 38.27 -35.65 -5.34
CA SER A 1013 39.24 -34.58 -5.67
C SER A 1013 40.00 -34.02 -4.48
N ALA A 1014 41.18 -33.46 -4.75
CA ALA A 1014 42.06 -32.92 -3.71
C ALA A 1014 41.42 -31.71 -2.98
N PRO A 1015 41.72 -31.49 -1.68
CA PRO A 1015 41.33 -30.28 -0.96
C PRO A 1015 41.77 -29.02 -1.72
N GLY A 1016 40.88 -28.03 -1.83
CA GLY A 1016 41.13 -26.79 -2.58
C GLY A 1016 41.09 -26.92 -4.10
N SER A 1017 40.85 -28.10 -4.69
CA SER A 1017 40.79 -28.23 -6.15
C SER A 1017 39.47 -27.70 -6.74
N ALA A 1018 39.55 -27.00 -7.87
CA ALA A 1018 38.40 -26.43 -8.60
C ALA A 1018 37.31 -27.45 -8.97
N TRP A 1019 37.63 -28.77 -9.00
CA TRP A 1019 36.65 -29.85 -9.19
C TRP A 1019 35.52 -29.83 -8.16
N ARG A 1020 35.83 -29.47 -6.90
CA ARG A 1020 34.84 -29.37 -5.81
C ARG A 1020 33.82 -28.27 -6.07
N VAL A 1021 34.28 -27.13 -6.57
CA VAL A 1021 33.43 -25.98 -6.93
C VAL A 1021 32.67 -26.26 -8.23
N LEU A 1022 33.28 -26.99 -9.17
CA LEU A 1022 32.66 -27.38 -10.43
C LEU A 1022 31.48 -28.35 -10.24
N GLY A 1023 31.49 -29.22 -9.23
CA GLY A 1023 30.55 -30.36 -9.13
C GLY A 1023 29.04 -30.00 -9.14
N TRP A 1024 28.68 -28.79 -8.70
CA TRP A 1024 27.30 -28.29 -8.75
C TRP A 1024 26.82 -27.92 -10.16
N VAL A 1025 27.73 -27.58 -11.07
CA VAL A 1025 27.40 -26.96 -12.37
C VAL A 1025 26.93 -27.95 -13.45
N PRO A 1026 27.55 -29.13 -13.66
CA PRO A 1026 27.21 -30.01 -14.78
C PRO A 1026 25.73 -30.35 -14.88
N VAL A 1027 25.06 -30.71 -13.77
CA VAL A 1027 23.63 -31.07 -13.77
C VAL A 1027 22.76 -29.86 -14.11
N ILE A 1028 23.05 -28.70 -13.52
CA ILE A 1028 22.32 -27.44 -13.76
C ILE A 1028 22.51 -26.99 -15.21
N ALA A 1029 23.75 -26.93 -15.69
CA ALA A 1029 24.11 -26.52 -17.05
C ALA A 1029 23.54 -27.49 -18.09
N ALA A 1030 23.63 -28.82 -17.88
CA ALA A 1030 23.04 -29.82 -18.76
C ALA A 1030 21.51 -29.71 -18.80
N THR A 1031 20.86 -29.43 -17.66
CA THR A 1031 19.40 -29.25 -17.60
C THR A 1031 18.96 -28.00 -18.34
N VAL A 1032 19.57 -26.85 -18.06
CA VAL A 1032 19.26 -25.59 -18.77
C VAL A 1032 19.54 -25.73 -20.27
N PHE A 1033 20.67 -26.36 -20.65
CA PHE A 1033 21.01 -26.65 -22.05
C PHE A 1033 20.01 -27.59 -22.71
N ALA A 1034 19.58 -28.67 -22.05
CA ALA A 1034 18.58 -29.59 -22.56
C ALA A 1034 17.23 -28.88 -22.79
N LEU A 1035 16.84 -27.98 -21.88
CA LEU A 1035 15.65 -27.13 -22.06
C LEU A 1035 15.78 -26.16 -23.24
N THR A 1036 16.99 -25.78 -23.69
CA THR A 1036 17.13 -25.02 -24.96
C THR A 1036 16.84 -25.85 -26.22
N ARG A 1037 16.75 -27.18 -26.13
CA ARG A 1037 16.69 -28.07 -27.30
C ARG A 1037 15.24 -28.38 -27.72
N PRO A 1038 14.89 -28.22 -29.01
CA PRO A 1038 13.52 -28.41 -29.49
C PRO A 1038 13.00 -29.84 -29.36
N ALA A 1039 13.88 -30.85 -29.25
CA ALA A 1039 13.51 -32.24 -29.01
C ALA A 1039 12.92 -32.47 -27.61
N VAL A 1040 13.50 -31.82 -26.58
CA VAL A 1040 13.02 -31.93 -25.19
C VAL A 1040 11.71 -31.17 -25.02
N LEU A 1041 11.65 -29.95 -25.58
CA LEU A 1041 10.49 -29.05 -25.54
C LEU A 1041 9.23 -29.58 -26.25
N ARG A 1042 9.32 -30.69 -26.98
CA ARG A 1042 8.20 -31.35 -27.69
C ARG A 1042 7.71 -32.63 -27.00
N ARG A 1043 8.32 -33.05 -25.89
CA ARG A 1043 7.96 -34.30 -25.17
C ARG A 1043 7.29 -33.99 -23.84
N TRP A 1044 6.23 -34.74 -23.52
CA TRP A 1044 5.61 -34.72 -22.20
C TRP A 1044 6.64 -35.17 -21.13
N PRO A 1045 6.78 -34.48 -19.97
CA PRO A 1045 5.90 -33.46 -19.38
C PRO A 1045 6.21 -32.00 -19.76
N VAL A 1046 7.25 -31.74 -20.55
CA VAL A 1046 7.68 -30.36 -20.88
C VAL A 1046 6.80 -29.73 -21.97
N ALA A 1047 6.27 -30.53 -22.90
CA ALA A 1047 5.46 -30.06 -24.04
C ALA A 1047 4.28 -29.15 -23.62
N ASP A 1048 3.51 -29.57 -22.62
CA ASP A 1048 2.29 -28.88 -22.18
C ASP A 1048 2.57 -27.51 -21.54
N PHE A 1049 3.76 -27.34 -20.97
CA PHE A 1049 4.18 -26.15 -20.22
C PHE A 1049 5.54 -25.62 -20.71
N ARG A 1050 5.80 -25.68 -22.02
CA ARG A 1050 7.08 -25.34 -22.65
C ARG A 1050 7.70 -24.05 -22.12
N ASP A 1051 6.94 -22.97 -22.14
CA ASP A 1051 7.40 -21.64 -21.77
C ASP A 1051 7.64 -21.53 -20.25
N ALA A 1052 6.93 -22.32 -19.45
CA ALA A 1052 7.16 -22.39 -18.01
C ALA A 1052 8.50 -23.03 -17.69
N TYR A 1053 8.83 -24.16 -18.32
CA TYR A 1053 10.13 -24.81 -18.14
C TYR A 1053 11.27 -23.92 -18.63
N LEU A 1054 11.09 -23.23 -19.77
CA LEU A 1054 12.09 -22.31 -20.32
C LEU A 1054 12.27 -21.02 -19.51
N VAL A 1055 11.20 -20.47 -18.93
CA VAL A 1055 11.24 -19.19 -18.21
C VAL A 1055 11.35 -19.43 -16.72
N ALA A 1056 10.27 -19.90 -16.08
CA ALA A 1056 10.24 -20.11 -14.63
C ALA A 1056 11.19 -21.24 -14.18
N GLY A 1057 11.17 -22.40 -14.84
CA GLY A 1057 12.01 -23.55 -14.52
C GLY A 1057 13.51 -23.25 -14.63
N ALA A 1058 13.93 -22.73 -15.78
CA ALA A 1058 15.35 -22.47 -16.03
C ALA A 1058 15.88 -21.14 -15.45
N ALA A 1059 15.05 -20.14 -15.09
CA ALA A 1059 15.58 -18.85 -14.61
C ALA A 1059 16.35 -18.93 -13.28
N PRO A 1060 15.90 -19.59 -12.21
CA PRO A 1060 16.70 -19.72 -10.98
C PRO A 1060 17.93 -20.60 -11.17
N LEU A 1061 17.84 -21.62 -12.04
CA LEU A 1061 18.99 -22.44 -12.43
C LEU A 1061 20.05 -21.61 -13.18
N ALA A 1062 19.61 -20.75 -14.12
CA ALA A 1062 20.46 -19.79 -14.81
C ALA A 1062 21.03 -18.71 -13.86
N LEU A 1063 20.25 -18.21 -12.92
CA LEU A 1063 20.73 -17.28 -11.89
C LEU A 1063 21.79 -17.96 -11.01
N GLY A 1064 21.58 -19.22 -10.62
CA GLY A 1064 22.57 -20.04 -9.92
C GLY A 1064 23.87 -20.21 -10.71
N LEU A 1065 23.79 -20.49 -12.02
CA LEU A 1065 24.97 -20.52 -12.91
C LEU A 1065 25.68 -19.16 -12.99
N LEU A 1066 24.93 -18.05 -13.02
CA LEU A 1066 25.50 -16.71 -13.05
C LEU A 1066 26.20 -16.36 -11.73
N LEU A 1067 25.56 -16.61 -10.59
CA LEU A 1067 26.17 -16.41 -9.27
C LEU A 1067 27.41 -17.30 -9.09
N TRP A 1068 27.34 -18.55 -9.54
CA TRP A 1068 28.48 -19.46 -9.57
C TRP A 1068 29.62 -18.92 -10.44
N VAL A 1069 29.35 -18.33 -11.62
CA VAL A 1069 30.40 -17.69 -12.45
C VAL A 1069 31.15 -16.61 -11.68
N TRP A 1070 30.46 -15.80 -10.88
CA TRP A 1070 31.11 -14.78 -10.06
C TRP A 1070 31.91 -15.38 -8.90
N ALA A 1071 31.34 -16.33 -8.16
CA ALA A 1071 32.01 -17.00 -7.03
C ALA A 1071 33.24 -17.81 -7.49
N ALA A 1072 33.10 -18.59 -8.56
CA ALA A 1072 34.16 -19.41 -9.15
C ALA A 1072 35.29 -18.55 -9.76
N ASN A 1073 35.00 -17.33 -10.21
CA ASN A 1073 36.03 -16.42 -10.71
C ASN A 1073 36.96 -15.84 -9.62
N ALA A 1074 36.60 -15.97 -8.33
CA ALA A 1074 37.46 -15.63 -7.19
C ALA A 1074 38.47 -16.74 -6.84
N HIS A 1075 38.38 -17.92 -7.48
CA HIS A 1075 39.29 -19.04 -7.28
C HIS A 1075 40.60 -18.83 -8.06
N ASP A 1076 41.70 -19.33 -7.50
CA ASP A 1076 43.07 -19.32 -8.07
C ASP A 1076 43.23 -20.11 -9.38
N GLY A 1077 42.25 -20.96 -9.74
CA GLY A 1077 42.31 -21.85 -10.89
C GLY A 1077 43.08 -23.15 -10.67
N THR A 1078 43.45 -23.53 -9.45
CA THR A 1078 44.11 -24.82 -9.19
C THR A 1078 43.15 -25.99 -9.45
N ALA A 1079 43.55 -26.93 -10.31
CA ALA A 1079 42.69 -28.00 -10.80
C ALA A 1079 43.31 -29.40 -10.63
N ALA A 1080 44.06 -29.57 -9.53
CA ALA A 1080 44.79 -30.79 -9.21
C ALA A 1080 43.91 -32.04 -9.42
N PRO A 1081 44.38 -33.06 -10.17
CA PRO A 1081 45.77 -33.28 -10.60
C PRO A 1081 46.22 -32.57 -11.90
N LEU A 1082 45.38 -31.74 -12.53
CA LEU A 1082 45.73 -31.05 -13.78
C LEU A 1082 46.51 -29.73 -13.56
N PRO A 1083 47.50 -29.40 -14.40
CA PRO A 1083 48.24 -28.13 -14.33
C PRO A 1083 47.40 -26.94 -14.79
N TYR A 1084 47.76 -25.72 -14.36
CA TYR A 1084 47.12 -24.50 -14.88
C TYR A 1084 47.60 -24.19 -16.30
N LEU A 1085 46.66 -24.20 -17.24
CA LEU A 1085 46.84 -23.71 -18.61
C LEU A 1085 45.78 -22.63 -18.87
N PRO A 1086 46.16 -21.39 -19.21
CA PRO A 1086 45.20 -20.34 -19.56
C PRO A 1086 44.21 -20.84 -20.63
N LEU A 1087 42.92 -20.52 -20.45
CA LEU A 1087 41.79 -20.93 -21.31
C LEU A 1087 41.45 -22.44 -21.33
N LEU A 1088 42.39 -23.34 -21.01
CA LEU A 1088 42.18 -24.81 -21.02
C LEU A 1088 41.95 -25.43 -19.64
N ASN A 1089 42.14 -24.67 -18.56
CA ASN A 1089 41.87 -25.13 -17.20
C ASN A 1089 40.37 -25.46 -17.00
N PRO A 1090 40.01 -26.53 -16.24
CA PRO A 1090 38.61 -26.91 -15.99
C PRO A 1090 37.72 -25.80 -15.43
N LEU A 1091 38.27 -24.90 -14.61
CA LEU A 1091 37.55 -23.71 -14.11
C LEU A 1091 37.20 -22.76 -15.26
N GLU A 1092 38.16 -22.41 -16.11
CA GLU A 1092 37.95 -21.50 -17.25
C GLU A 1092 36.98 -22.09 -18.27
N ILE A 1093 37.06 -23.41 -18.51
CA ILE A 1093 36.09 -24.14 -19.34
C ILE A 1093 34.69 -24.11 -18.70
N GLY A 1094 34.59 -24.30 -17.38
CA GLY A 1094 33.34 -24.19 -16.62
C GLY A 1094 32.72 -22.79 -16.70
N LEU A 1095 33.52 -21.74 -16.49
CA LEU A 1095 33.12 -20.33 -16.63
C LEU A 1095 32.63 -20.02 -18.06
N CYS A 1096 33.37 -20.47 -19.08
CA CYS A 1096 32.98 -20.30 -20.48
C CYS A 1096 31.71 -21.08 -20.84
N LEU A 1097 31.57 -22.32 -20.36
CA LEU A 1097 30.38 -23.16 -20.57
C LEU A 1097 29.15 -22.54 -19.90
N ALA A 1098 29.27 -22.06 -18.66
CA ALA A 1098 28.19 -21.37 -17.96
C ALA A 1098 27.75 -20.11 -18.72
N LEU A 1099 28.68 -19.25 -19.12
CA LEU A 1099 28.37 -18.06 -19.93
C LEU A 1099 27.74 -18.41 -21.30
N LEU A 1100 28.19 -19.49 -21.94
CA LEU A 1100 27.60 -19.99 -23.19
C LEU A 1100 26.17 -20.52 -22.98
N VAL A 1101 25.95 -21.35 -21.97
CA VAL A 1101 24.62 -21.89 -21.63
C VAL A 1101 23.65 -20.77 -21.27
N LEU A 1102 24.10 -19.76 -20.51
CA LEU A 1102 23.33 -18.54 -20.25
C LEU A 1102 22.96 -17.81 -21.55
N ALA A 1103 23.93 -17.59 -22.45
CA ALA A 1103 23.68 -16.93 -23.73
C ALA A 1103 22.76 -17.74 -24.67
N LEU A 1104 22.81 -19.08 -24.63
CA LEU A 1104 21.92 -19.96 -25.38
C LEU A 1104 20.51 -19.97 -24.79
N TRP A 1105 20.38 -20.04 -23.46
CA TRP A 1105 19.10 -19.94 -22.75
C TRP A 1105 18.39 -18.62 -23.04
N LEU A 1106 19.10 -17.50 -22.93
CA LEU A 1106 18.60 -16.16 -23.26
C LEU A 1106 18.12 -16.03 -24.72
N ARG A 1107 18.67 -16.81 -25.65
CA ARG A 1107 18.20 -16.90 -27.05
C ARG A 1107 17.00 -17.83 -27.21
N ALA A 1108 16.91 -18.88 -26.40
CA ALA A 1108 15.84 -19.88 -26.42
C ALA A 1108 14.54 -19.41 -25.74
N LEU A 1109 14.60 -18.36 -24.89
CA LEU A 1109 13.44 -17.74 -24.26
C LEU A 1109 12.32 -17.38 -25.27
N PRO A 1110 11.04 -17.45 -24.88
CA PRO A 1110 9.92 -17.00 -25.71
C PRO A 1110 10.09 -15.53 -26.13
N GLN A 1111 9.59 -15.15 -27.32
CA GLN A 1111 9.68 -13.77 -27.81
C GLN A 1111 9.07 -12.78 -26.82
N ALA A 1112 7.86 -13.06 -26.34
CA ALA A 1112 7.15 -12.25 -25.35
C ALA A 1112 7.93 -11.97 -24.05
N VAL A 1113 8.89 -12.82 -23.66
CA VAL A 1113 9.76 -12.60 -22.49
C VAL A 1113 11.06 -11.89 -22.88
N ARG A 1114 11.62 -12.18 -24.06
CA ARG A 1114 12.75 -11.43 -24.62
C ARG A 1114 12.42 -9.96 -24.90
N ASP A 1115 11.16 -9.65 -25.18
CA ASP A 1115 10.70 -8.27 -25.41
C ASP A 1115 10.51 -7.50 -24.09
N GLN A 1116 10.24 -8.20 -22.98
CA GLN A 1116 10.15 -7.62 -21.62
C GLN A 1116 11.52 -7.27 -21.04
N VAL A 1117 12.54 -8.13 -21.24
CA VAL A 1117 13.89 -7.87 -20.72
C VAL A 1117 14.66 -7.01 -21.73
N PRO A 1118 15.04 -5.76 -21.40
CA PRO A 1118 15.69 -4.90 -22.38
C PRO A 1118 16.97 -5.56 -22.91
N PRO A 1119 17.17 -5.67 -24.24
CA PRO A 1119 18.34 -6.35 -24.80
C PRO A 1119 19.67 -5.66 -24.43
N ALA A 1120 19.61 -4.41 -23.95
CA ALA A 1120 20.75 -3.71 -23.34
C ALA A 1120 21.15 -4.31 -21.97
N VAL A 1121 20.18 -4.68 -21.12
CA VAL A 1121 20.44 -5.29 -19.80
C VAL A 1121 21.05 -6.67 -19.97
N VAL A 1122 20.47 -7.51 -20.84
CA VAL A 1122 21.00 -8.86 -21.13
C VAL A 1122 22.45 -8.82 -21.61
N ARG A 1123 22.75 -7.92 -22.56
CA ARG A 1123 24.12 -7.71 -23.06
C ARG A 1123 25.03 -7.07 -22.01
N GLY A 1124 24.49 -6.24 -21.14
CA GLY A 1124 25.20 -5.62 -20.01
C GLY A 1124 25.64 -6.64 -18.97
N VAL A 1125 24.75 -7.53 -18.52
CA VAL A 1125 25.06 -8.58 -17.53
C VAL A 1125 26.05 -9.59 -18.09
N LEU A 1126 25.82 -10.10 -19.31
CA LEU A 1126 26.76 -11.02 -19.98
C LEU A 1126 28.10 -10.33 -20.26
N GLY A 1127 28.09 -9.06 -20.68
CA GLY A 1127 29.30 -8.28 -20.95
C GLY A 1127 30.11 -7.95 -19.69
N LEU A 1128 29.44 -7.62 -18.58
CA LEU A 1128 30.08 -7.39 -17.29
C LEU A 1128 30.67 -8.67 -16.72
N SER A 1129 29.93 -9.79 -16.80
CA SER A 1129 30.44 -11.09 -16.35
C SER A 1129 31.60 -11.58 -17.22
N ALA A 1130 31.56 -11.35 -18.54
CA ALA A 1130 32.70 -11.62 -19.43
C ALA A 1130 33.91 -10.71 -19.13
N PHE A 1131 33.69 -9.44 -18.77
CA PHE A 1131 34.75 -8.52 -18.34
C PHE A 1131 35.34 -8.90 -16.97
N ALA A 1132 34.52 -9.40 -16.05
CA ALA A 1132 34.95 -9.92 -14.76
C ALA A 1132 35.77 -11.22 -14.92
N VAL A 1133 35.32 -12.16 -15.77
CA VAL A 1133 36.08 -13.37 -16.12
C VAL A 1133 37.38 -13.01 -16.85
N TYR A 1134 37.37 -12.04 -17.76
CA TYR A 1134 38.61 -11.54 -18.39
C TYR A 1134 39.57 -10.90 -17.38
N THR A 1135 39.06 -10.13 -16.41
CA THR A 1135 39.88 -9.55 -15.34
C THR A 1135 40.44 -10.65 -14.43
N GLY A 1136 39.63 -11.65 -14.06
CA GLY A 1136 40.07 -12.82 -13.30
C GLY A 1136 41.11 -13.67 -14.03
N LEU A 1137 40.98 -13.83 -15.35
CA LEU A 1137 41.97 -14.47 -16.22
C LEU A 1137 43.30 -13.69 -16.23
N VAL A 1138 43.26 -12.35 -16.30
CA VAL A 1138 44.48 -11.52 -16.20
C VAL A 1138 45.14 -11.66 -14.82
N LEU A 1139 44.36 -11.68 -13.74
CA LEU A 1139 44.88 -11.93 -12.39
C LEU A 1139 45.48 -13.33 -12.26
N ARG A 1140 44.79 -14.38 -12.72
CA ARG A 1140 45.29 -15.77 -12.68
C ARG A 1140 46.53 -15.94 -13.55
N LEU A 1141 46.61 -15.24 -14.68
CA LEU A 1141 47.82 -15.22 -15.51
C LEU A 1141 49.00 -14.58 -14.75
N VAL A 1142 48.80 -13.46 -14.06
CA VAL A 1142 49.86 -12.84 -13.22
C VAL A 1142 50.25 -13.75 -12.06
N HIS A 1143 49.28 -14.40 -11.40
CA HIS A 1143 49.52 -15.37 -10.33
C HIS A 1143 50.37 -16.56 -10.79
N HIS A 1144 49.92 -17.29 -11.82
CA HIS A 1144 50.62 -18.50 -12.29
C HIS A 1144 51.89 -18.22 -13.10
N ALA A 1145 52.01 -17.08 -13.79
CA ALA A 1145 53.17 -16.78 -14.65
C ALA A 1145 54.22 -15.85 -14.00
N ALA A 1146 53.83 -14.96 -13.08
CA ALA A 1146 54.75 -14.06 -12.38
C ALA A 1146 54.92 -14.41 -10.89
N GLY A 1147 54.24 -15.44 -10.38
CA GLY A 1147 54.41 -15.95 -9.02
C GLY A 1147 53.84 -15.05 -7.92
N VAL A 1148 53.02 -14.05 -8.26
CA VAL A 1148 52.33 -13.21 -7.27
C VAL A 1148 51.31 -14.07 -6.51
N PRO A 1149 51.34 -14.16 -5.16
CA PRO A 1149 50.39 -14.98 -4.41
C PRO A 1149 48.90 -14.63 -4.69
N TRP A 1150 48.02 -15.62 -4.59
CA TRP A 1150 46.56 -15.43 -4.77
C TRP A 1150 45.92 -14.96 -3.45
N ASP A 1151 46.27 -13.75 -3.04
CA ASP A 1151 45.61 -13.03 -1.95
C ASP A 1151 45.35 -11.57 -2.34
N GLU A 1152 44.39 -10.94 -1.67
CA GLU A 1152 43.90 -9.60 -2.02
C GLU A 1152 44.99 -8.52 -1.87
N ALA A 1153 45.83 -8.62 -0.84
CA ALA A 1153 46.87 -7.64 -0.55
C ALA A 1153 48.02 -7.73 -1.58
N SER A 1154 48.58 -8.93 -1.80
CA SER A 1154 49.65 -9.16 -2.78
C SER A 1154 49.26 -8.77 -4.20
N LEU A 1155 48.01 -9.05 -4.61
CA LEU A 1155 47.50 -8.66 -5.91
C LEU A 1155 47.28 -7.14 -6.02
N PHE A 1156 46.87 -6.46 -4.94
CA PHE A 1156 46.63 -5.02 -4.96
C PHE A 1156 47.92 -4.18 -4.88
N GLU A 1157 48.88 -4.55 -4.04
CA GLU A 1157 50.15 -3.84 -3.86
C GLU A 1157 51.09 -3.98 -5.07
N SER A 1158 50.95 -5.06 -5.84
CA SER A 1158 51.78 -5.32 -7.03
C SER A 1158 51.62 -4.23 -8.11
N THR A 1159 52.68 -3.45 -8.31
CA THR A 1159 52.77 -2.42 -9.36
C THR A 1159 52.57 -3.02 -10.76
N LEU A 1160 53.03 -4.25 -11.00
CA LEU A 1160 52.81 -5.00 -12.23
C LEU A 1160 51.32 -5.31 -12.43
N THR A 1161 50.62 -5.75 -11.38
CA THR A 1161 49.17 -6.01 -11.45
C THR A 1161 48.41 -4.72 -11.72
N GLN A 1162 48.72 -3.64 -11.02
CA GLN A 1162 48.05 -2.35 -11.21
C GLN A 1162 48.26 -1.77 -12.61
N ALA A 1163 49.47 -1.87 -13.16
CA ALA A 1163 49.79 -1.45 -14.52
C ALA A 1163 49.07 -2.32 -15.57
N MET A 1164 49.11 -3.64 -15.44
CA MET A 1164 48.44 -4.58 -16.36
C MET A 1164 46.93 -4.36 -16.39
N LEU A 1165 46.30 -4.12 -15.23
CA LEU A 1165 44.88 -3.79 -15.14
C LEU A 1165 44.56 -2.42 -15.78
N SER A 1166 45.32 -1.37 -15.47
CA SER A 1166 45.09 -0.03 -16.04
C SER A 1166 45.25 -0.02 -17.58
N VAL A 1167 46.22 -0.76 -18.12
CA VAL A 1167 46.42 -0.94 -19.57
C VAL A 1167 45.28 -1.75 -20.18
N ALA A 1168 44.96 -2.92 -19.63
CA ALA A 1168 43.89 -3.78 -20.14
C ALA A 1168 42.53 -3.06 -20.16
N TRP A 1169 42.18 -2.35 -19.08
CA TRP A 1169 40.93 -1.60 -18.99
C TRP A 1169 40.90 -0.39 -19.93
N SER A 1170 42.02 0.31 -20.11
CA SER A 1170 42.11 1.45 -21.05
C SER A 1170 41.96 0.99 -22.50
N LEU A 1171 42.60 -0.13 -22.88
CA LEU A 1171 42.46 -0.74 -24.20
C LEU A 1171 41.02 -1.19 -24.49
N VAL A 1172 40.36 -1.81 -23.50
CA VAL A 1172 38.93 -2.17 -23.61
C VAL A 1172 38.05 -0.92 -23.70
N GLY A 1173 38.29 0.11 -22.87
CA GLY A 1173 37.51 1.36 -22.86
C GLY A 1173 37.58 2.11 -24.19
N VAL A 1174 38.79 2.35 -24.70
CA VAL A 1174 39.01 2.97 -26.01
C VAL A 1174 38.47 2.10 -27.14
N GLY A 1175 38.67 0.78 -27.08
CA GLY A 1175 38.12 -0.17 -28.03
C GLY A 1175 36.58 -0.11 -28.11
N LEU A 1176 35.90 -0.02 -26.96
CA LEU A 1176 34.44 0.14 -26.88
C LEU A 1176 33.98 1.51 -27.40
N MET A 1177 34.69 2.61 -27.12
CA MET A 1177 34.36 3.93 -27.67
C MET A 1177 34.51 3.97 -29.20
N LEU A 1178 35.61 3.46 -29.73
CA LEU A 1178 35.86 3.38 -31.17
C LEU A 1178 34.86 2.45 -31.88
N LEU A 1179 34.58 1.27 -31.31
CA LEU A 1179 33.58 0.33 -31.84
C LEU A 1179 32.17 0.92 -31.79
N GLY A 1180 31.84 1.61 -30.69
CA GLY A 1180 30.57 2.29 -30.49
C GLY A 1180 30.35 3.44 -31.46
N HIS A 1181 31.40 4.20 -31.80
CA HIS A 1181 31.34 5.22 -32.85
C HIS A 1181 31.24 4.57 -34.24
N ARG A 1182 32.17 3.67 -34.60
CA ARG A 1182 32.22 3.00 -35.92
C ARG A 1182 30.96 2.20 -36.28
N ARG A 1183 30.26 1.61 -35.31
CA ARG A 1183 29.00 0.87 -35.53
C ARG A 1183 27.74 1.69 -35.22
N ALA A 1184 27.87 3.00 -34.95
CA ALA A 1184 26.78 3.87 -34.48
C ALA A 1184 26.03 3.31 -33.25
N MET A 1185 26.73 2.52 -32.41
CA MET A 1185 26.19 1.87 -31.21
C MET A 1185 26.45 2.76 -29.98
N ARG A 1186 25.62 3.79 -29.81
CA ARG A 1186 25.69 4.74 -28.67
C ARG A 1186 25.83 4.08 -27.30
N THR A 1187 25.20 2.93 -27.06
CA THR A 1187 25.30 2.19 -25.78
C THR A 1187 26.70 1.64 -25.53
N VAL A 1188 27.36 1.11 -26.55
CA VAL A 1188 28.74 0.59 -26.49
C VAL A 1188 29.72 1.75 -26.30
N TRP A 1189 29.47 2.88 -26.98
CA TRP A 1189 30.25 4.11 -26.79
C TRP A 1189 30.17 4.62 -25.35
N ILE A 1190 28.96 4.67 -24.76
CA ILE A 1190 28.75 5.10 -23.37
C ILE A 1190 29.43 4.14 -22.37
N ALA A 1191 29.38 2.82 -22.62
CA ALA A 1191 30.06 1.84 -21.77
C ALA A 1191 31.59 2.05 -21.77
N GLY A 1192 32.20 2.29 -22.94
CA GLY A 1192 33.62 2.63 -23.05
C GLY A 1192 33.98 3.94 -22.36
N ALA A 1193 33.15 4.97 -22.51
CA ALA A 1193 33.33 6.26 -21.82
C ALA A 1193 33.20 6.13 -20.29
N GLY A 1194 32.29 5.28 -19.81
CA GLY A 1194 32.14 4.96 -18.40
C GLY A 1194 33.37 4.24 -17.83
N LEU A 1195 33.89 3.23 -18.55
CA LEU A 1195 35.12 2.53 -18.15
C LEU A 1195 36.33 3.47 -18.12
N LEU A 1196 36.46 4.39 -19.10
CA LEU A 1196 37.49 5.43 -19.07
C LEU A 1196 37.32 6.38 -17.88
N GLY A 1197 36.08 6.70 -17.49
CA GLY A 1197 35.78 7.45 -16.26
C GLY A 1197 36.18 6.71 -14.97
N VAL A 1198 36.02 5.39 -14.92
CA VAL A 1198 36.52 4.55 -13.81
C VAL A 1198 38.05 4.58 -13.77
N VAL A 1199 38.73 4.53 -14.92
CA VAL A 1199 40.19 4.72 -14.98
C VAL A 1199 40.57 6.11 -14.46
N VAL A 1200 39.91 7.20 -14.89
CA VAL A 1200 40.15 8.57 -14.35
C VAL A 1200 40.00 8.63 -12.82
N LEU A 1201 38.97 7.99 -12.27
CA LEU A 1201 38.76 7.91 -10.82
C LEU A 1201 39.88 7.11 -10.14
N LYS A 1202 40.36 6.01 -10.76
CA LYS A 1202 41.52 5.26 -10.27
C LYS A 1202 42.78 6.15 -10.23
N LEU A 1203 43.05 6.95 -11.27
CA LEU A 1203 44.16 7.92 -11.27
C LEU A 1203 44.00 8.96 -10.13
N PHE A 1204 42.76 9.36 -9.82
CA PHE A 1204 42.50 10.37 -8.79
C PHE A 1204 42.54 9.84 -7.35
N PHE A 1205 42.20 8.57 -7.10
CA PHE A 1205 42.13 8.03 -5.75
C PHE A 1205 43.29 7.10 -5.40
N VAL A 1206 43.82 6.34 -6.37
CA VAL A 1206 44.93 5.40 -6.13
C VAL A 1206 46.28 6.05 -6.40
N GLU A 1207 46.41 6.87 -7.45
CA GLU A 1207 47.70 7.49 -7.83
C GLU A 1207 47.92 8.90 -7.23
N LEU A 1208 46.92 9.47 -6.55
CA LEU A 1208 47.03 10.77 -5.87
C LEU A 1208 47.60 10.65 -4.46
N ALA A 1209 47.54 9.46 -3.86
CA ALA A 1209 48.07 9.15 -2.53
C ALA A 1209 49.61 9.27 -2.46
N ASP A 1210 50.30 8.99 -3.58
CA ASP A 1210 51.75 9.12 -3.67
C ASP A 1210 52.20 10.58 -3.91
N GLN A 1211 53.10 11.06 -3.06
CA GLN A 1211 53.49 12.47 -3.03
C GLN A 1211 54.67 12.77 -3.98
N GLY A 1212 54.36 13.25 -5.20
CA GLY A 1212 55.28 14.14 -5.93
C GLY A 1212 55.75 13.73 -7.34
N GLY A 1213 55.14 12.74 -7.98
CA GLY A 1213 55.53 12.34 -9.34
C GLY A 1213 55.16 13.37 -10.43
N LEU A 1214 56.12 13.77 -11.27
CA LEU A 1214 55.89 14.48 -12.54
C LEU A 1214 54.83 13.74 -13.40
N TYR A 1215 54.91 12.41 -13.39
CA TYR A 1215 53.97 11.50 -14.05
C TYR A 1215 52.51 11.79 -13.72
N ARG A 1216 52.18 12.21 -12.49
CA ARG A 1216 50.80 12.55 -12.10
C ARG A 1216 50.28 13.82 -12.79
N ILE A 1217 51.11 14.86 -12.84
CA ILE A 1217 50.76 16.12 -13.54
C ILE A 1217 50.61 15.85 -15.04
N VAL A 1218 51.51 15.04 -15.61
CA VAL A 1218 51.41 14.59 -17.01
C VAL A 1218 50.16 13.76 -17.24
N SER A 1219 49.80 12.79 -16.38
CA SER A 1219 48.57 12.00 -16.51
C SER A 1219 47.30 12.87 -16.47
N PHE A 1220 47.20 13.85 -15.56
CA PHE A 1220 46.04 14.75 -15.53
C PHE A 1220 45.94 15.64 -16.78
N ILE A 1221 47.06 16.15 -17.29
CA ILE A 1221 47.09 16.94 -18.52
C ILE A 1221 46.79 16.07 -19.74
N VAL A 1222 47.43 14.90 -19.87
CA VAL A 1222 47.24 13.97 -20.99
C VAL A 1222 45.81 13.45 -21.03
N VAL A 1223 45.24 13.05 -19.90
CA VAL A 1223 43.85 12.55 -19.86
C VAL A 1223 42.84 13.69 -20.00
N GLY A 1224 43.10 14.87 -19.44
CA GLY A 1224 42.29 16.07 -19.67
C GLY A 1224 42.26 16.49 -21.16
N VAL A 1225 43.43 16.49 -21.81
CA VAL A 1225 43.57 16.73 -23.26
C VAL A 1225 42.93 15.60 -24.07
N LEU A 1226 43.11 14.33 -23.69
CA LEU A 1226 42.47 13.20 -24.36
C LEU A 1226 40.95 13.29 -24.30
N LEU A 1227 40.37 13.73 -23.17
CA LEU A 1227 38.93 13.98 -23.04
C LEU A 1227 38.46 15.17 -23.90
N LEU A 1228 39.25 16.25 -24.00
CA LEU A 1228 38.97 17.38 -24.90
C LEU A 1228 39.05 16.97 -26.39
N VAL A 1229 40.02 16.12 -26.76
CA VAL A 1229 40.24 15.61 -28.12
C VAL A 1229 39.16 14.58 -28.49
N VAL A 1230 38.90 13.58 -27.64
CA VAL A 1230 37.85 12.57 -27.86
C VAL A 1230 36.45 13.21 -27.85
N GLY A 1231 36.24 14.22 -26.99
CA GLY A 1231 35.02 15.05 -26.96
C GLY A 1231 34.81 15.92 -28.20
N TYR A 1232 35.80 16.01 -29.10
CA TYR A 1232 35.72 16.66 -30.42
C TYR A 1232 35.66 15.64 -31.57
N PHE A 1233 36.52 14.61 -31.57
CA PHE A 1233 36.68 13.65 -32.70
C PHE A 1233 35.78 12.41 -32.65
N ALA A 1234 35.37 11.95 -31.47
CA ALA A 1234 34.47 10.81 -31.32
C ALA A 1234 33.19 11.23 -30.58
N PRO A 1235 32.43 12.22 -31.09
CA PRO A 1235 31.22 12.70 -30.44
C PRO A 1235 30.18 11.57 -30.31
N VAL A 1236 29.31 11.73 -29.31
CA VAL A 1236 28.27 10.76 -28.98
C VAL A 1236 27.38 10.51 -30.21
N PRO A 1237 27.26 9.25 -30.70
CA PRO A 1237 26.44 8.97 -31.87
C PRO A 1237 24.98 9.46 -31.71
N PRO A 1238 24.36 9.99 -32.78
CA PRO A 1238 22.99 10.49 -32.73
C PRO A 1238 22.00 9.38 -32.32
N ARG A 1239 20.85 9.78 -31.76
CA ARG A 1239 19.79 8.81 -31.44
C ARG A 1239 19.17 8.31 -32.75
N ARG A 1240 18.93 7.00 -32.88
CA ARG A 1240 18.38 6.37 -34.11
C ARG A 1240 17.15 7.07 -34.68
N ALA A 1241 16.29 7.66 -33.85
CA ALA A 1241 15.12 8.42 -34.30
C ALA A 1241 15.45 9.71 -35.07
N ALA A 1242 16.59 10.37 -34.78
CA ALA A 1242 17.03 11.56 -35.51
C ALA A 1242 17.67 11.21 -36.86
N ALA A 1243 18.42 10.10 -36.91
CA ALA A 1243 19.10 9.66 -38.14
C ALA A 1243 18.14 9.21 -39.26
N VAL A 1244 16.90 8.81 -38.93
CA VAL A 1244 15.87 8.52 -39.93
C VAL A 1244 15.27 9.83 -40.47
N ALA A 1245 14.97 10.79 -39.59
CA ALA A 1245 14.43 12.09 -39.99
C ALA A 1245 15.40 12.93 -40.84
N GLU A 1246 16.72 12.84 -40.61
CA GLU A 1246 17.72 13.48 -41.48
C GLU A 1246 17.86 12.79 -42.84
N GLY A 1247 17.59 11.48 -42.91
CA GLY A 1247 17.60 10.69 -44.16
C GLY A 1247 16.39 10.96 -45.05
N GLU A 1248 15.19 11.13 -44.48
CA GLU A 1248 13.96 11.47 -45.23
C GLU A 1248 13.89 12.93 -45.70
N VAL A 1249 14.78 13.81 -45.22
CA VAL A 1249 14.89 15.21 -45.66
C VAL A 1249 16.02 15.41 -46.69
N THR A 1250 16.81 14.37 -46.96
CA THR A 1250 17.94 14.40 -47.92
C THR A 1250 17.77 13.43 -49.11
N ALA A 1251 16.57 12.88 -49.27
CA ALA A 1251 16.11 12.11 -50.42
C ALA A 1251 14.86 12.77 -51.04
#